data_AF-A0AAJ5VWC8-F1
#
_entry.id   AF-A0AAJ5VWC8-F1
#
_cell.length_a   1.000
_cell.length_b   1.000
_cell.length_c   1.000
_cell.angle_alpha   90.00
_cell.angle_beta   90.00
_cell.angle_gamma   90.00
#
_symmetry.space_group_name_H-M   'P 1'
#
loop_
_entity.id
_entity.type
_entity.pdbx_description
1 polymer ?
#
loop_
_entity_poly.entity_id
_entity_poly.type
_entity_poly.pdbx_seq_one_letter_code
_entity_poly.pdbx_strand_id
1 'polypeptide(L)'
;MALANVAFLCALNDLKVLTIDWDLEAPGLLYYFRGLLDPTEIREMKDQAGILDMAWNWVSRTDKALSQDDVDQLVRETGAGGYFGEFAHRVFDFGDGHLDLIMPGGHTFTARDLDSAQIGYEAALAEFSWHEFINERAGGILLDNLRDWAKLHYDLVLIDSRTGLADDAGICTVQMPDEVVMCFVLNRQNIDGIARVASAIRRQRSSSVSIHTIPMRVAGASTAEEADAFSRATRELVRTGGLDPATVESHLSDLPIKASVAVPYYETLAPIAATTPNRDVATLNYLDLAVHLTGKALIVPDLDDEWLDIVRQRLAPQHTTIEYLADLQTAEPERAAADLARFLDSARNEQLDNGSLDPRYVRAMAELTLQLVERIDPFTAFELMHTSVELLRESSAAARDEWYSLFVATLERYAQLLGQITVDEDEELAVLEELDTILAVDGNGPIDALKRISFKVGATKLLLKNGELDRARLATEELQEMLSGFPVEFGTQRADQYSALELDHLVLKGDLERIAENNAGAVAAYEQGFNKARELSSKRGEVTRALFDFAMRLAQTAGPEEAPQYAMSALSYAPTSSSLTASISTLAEVVLRSDRAQDLVPEFVRRAFMNRRMTHFIGAHYGRGAGIARQFADQLFRMAEWVGRSDQEPEILSSLTAMLLSVGQALTGRPDSMRLVQRRLDRGISDTIGAWIDRFGPLLHPEQLADLVDIKALLEQQSSRPPRGTNSR
;
A
#
# COMPACT_ATOMS: atom_id res chain seq x y z
N MET A 1 -21.92 13.66 -20.66
CA MET A 1 -21.17 12.49 -21.15
C MET A 1 -20.56 12.67 -22.54
N ALA A 2 -21.36 12.78 -23.61
CA ALA A 2 -20.81 12.86 -24.98
C ALA A 2 -19.91 14.08 -25.17
N LEU A 3 -20.38 15.26 -24.72
CA LEU A 3 -19.63 16.50 -24.74
C LEU A 3 -18.26 16.37 -24.08
N ALA A 4 -18.22 15.88 -22.83
CA ALA A 4 -16.97 15.69 -22.08
C ALA A 4 -15.99 14.75 -22.80
N ASN A 5 -16.48 13.66 -23.39
CA ASN A 5 -15.63 12.70 -24.11
C ASN A 5 -15.06 13.29 -25.41
N VAL A 6 -15.90 13.96 -26.21
CA VAL A 6 -15.44 14.65 -27.43
C VAL A 6 -14.42 15.73 -27.06
N ALA A 7 -14.69 16.50 -26.01
CA ALA A 7 -13.78 17.55 -25.55
C ALA A 7 -12.40 16.99 -25.19
N PHE A 8 -12.38 15.94 -24.38
CA PHE A 8 -11.16 15.29 -23.94
C PHE A 8 -10.37 14.65 -25.10
N LEU A 9 -11.05 13.92 -26.00
CA LEU A 9 -10.41 13.31 -27.16
C LEU A 9 -9.82 14.36 -28.12
N CYS A 10 -10.51 15.49 -28.31
CA CYS A 10 -9.97 16.61 -29.09
C CYS A 10 -8.73 17.21 -28.42
N ALA A 11 -8.77 17.45 -27.10
CA ALA A 11 -7.61 17.97 -26.36
C ALA A 11 -6.40 17.04 -26.43
N LEU A 12 -6.62 15.72 -26.38
CA LEU A 12 -5.60 14.69 -26.60
C LEU A 12 -4.96 14.70 -27.99
N ASN A 13 -5.54 15.43 -28.95
CA ASN A 13 -5.06 15.57 -30.33
C ASN A 13 -4.61 17.02 -30.62
N ASP A 14 -4.03 17.69 -29.63
CA ASP A 14 -3.45 19.03 -29.73
C ASP A 14 -4.45 20.16 -30.07
N LEU A 15 -5.75 19.95 -29.85
CA LEU A 15 -6.75 21.02 -29.97
C LEU A 15 -6.87 21.80 -28.66
N LYS A 16 -7.11 23.10 -28.80
CA LYS A 16 -7.55 23.96 -27.70
C LYS A 16 -9.06 23.88 -27.60
N VAL A 17 -9.57 23.28 -26.55
CA VAL A 17 -11.00 23.01 -26.38
C VAL A 17 -11.55 23.81 -25.21
N LEU A 18 -12.64 24.55 -25.46
CA LEU A 18 -13.42 25.18 -24.40
C LEU A 18 -14.72 24.42 -24.21
N THR A 19 -15.02 24.09 -22.97
CA THR A 19 -16.32 23.58 -22.55
C THR A 19 -17.05 24.59 -21.68
N ILE A 20 -18.36 24.69 -21.82
CA ILE A 20 -19.19 25.64 -21.07
C ILE A 20 -20.36 24.86 -20.48
N ASP A 21 -20.46 24.81 -19.16
CA ASP A 21 -21.60 24.20 -18.46
C ASP A 21 -22.74 25.21 -18.37
N TRP A 22 -23.68 25.13 -19.33
CA TRP A 22 -24.83 26.05 -19.41
C TRP A 22 -26.09 25.45 -18.75
N ASP A 23 -26.05 24.22 -18.24
CA ASP A 23 -27.21 23.65 -17.53
C ASP A 23 -27.28 24.17 -16.10
N LEU A 24 -27.66 25.45 -15.97
CA LEU A 24 -27.60 26.17 -14.71
C LEU A 24 -28.47 25.55 -13.59
N GLU A 25 -29.56 24.85 -13.91
CA GLU A 25 -30.39 24.24 -12.86
C GLU A 25 -29.89 22.84 -12.43
N ALA A 26 -29.04 22.19 -13.22
CA ALA A 26 -28.50 20.86 -12.91
C ALA A 26 -27.07 20.67 -13.48
N PRO A 27 -26.11 21.53 -13.09
CA PRO A 27 -24.78 21.52 -13.69
C PRO A 27 -24.05 20.22 -13.35
N GLY A 28 -23.41 19.64 -14.36
CA GLY A 28 -22.91 18.28 -14.32
C GLY A 28 -21.54 18.08 -14.93
N LEU A 29 -20.99 19.08 -15.61
CA LEU A 29 -19.87 18.85 -16.53
C LEU A 29 -18.56 18.60 -15.79
N LEU A 30 -18.29 19.34 -14.70
CA LEU A 30 -17.11 19.16 -13.86
C LEU A 30 -16.99 17.72 -13.32
N TYR A 31 -18.11 17.03 -13.09
CA TYR A 31 -18.10 15.66 -12.57
C TYR A 31 -17.37 14.69 -13.50
N TYR A 32 -17.50 14.85 -14.82
CA TYR A 32 -16.81 14.00 -15.81
C TYR A 32 -15.28 14.20 -15.80
N PHE A 33 -14.81 15.35 -15.33
CA PHE A 33 -13.39 15.69 -15.31
C PHE A 33 -12.72 15.48 -13.94
N ARG A 34 -13.46 15.02 -12.93
CA ARG A 34 -12.97 14.82 -11.56
C ARG A 34 -11.71 13.98 -11.44
N GLY A 35 -11.53 12.99 -12.30
CA GLY A 35 -10.33 12.16 -12.28
C GLY A 35 -9.07 12.91 -12.75
N LEU A 36 -9.22 13.91 -13.61
CA LEU A 36 -8.11 14.64 -14.24
C LEU A 36 -7.46 15.63 -13.26
N LEU A 37 -8.24 16.12 -12.30
CA LEU A 37 -7.84 17.12 -11.32
C LEU A 37 -7.62 16.47 -9.95
N ASP A 38 -6.81 17.11 -9.11
CA ASP A 38 -6.70 16.71 -7.71
C ASP A 38 -7.91 17.19 -6.88
N PRO A 39 -8.13 16.63 -5.67
CA PRO A 39 -9.28 16.99 -4.85
C PRO A 39 -9.35 18.47 -4.43
N THR A 40 -8.21 19.14 -4.32
CA THR A 40 -8.11 20.56 -3.95
C THR A 40 -8.55 21.41 -5.13
N GLU A 41 -8.01 21.13 -6.32
CA GLU A 41 -8.39 21.79 -7.57
C GLU A 41 -9.89 21.65 -7.84
N ILE A 42 -10.48 20.48 -7.61
CA ILE A 42 -11.93 20.28 -7.75
C ILE A 42 -12.74 21.16 -6.78
N ARG A 43 -12.26 21.32 -5.55
CA ARG A 43 -12.94 22.18 -4.57
C ARG A 43 -12.84 23.64 -5.00
N GLU A 44 -11.67 24.08 -5.44
CA GLU A 44 -11.45 25.44 -5.94
C GLU A 44 -12.27 25.73 -7.20
N MET A 45 -12.39 24.76 -8.11
CA MET A 45 -13.18 24.89 -9.33
C MET A 45 -14.68 25.08 -9.06
N LYS A 46 -15.23 24.40 -8.05
CA LYS A 46 -16.65 24.53 -7.68
C LYS A 46 -17.02 25.93 -7.22
N ASP A 47 -16.06 26.68 -6.70
CA ASP A 47 -16.24 28.02 -6.18
C ASP A 47 -16.02 29.10 -7.26
N GLN A 48 -15.56 28.72 -8.46
CA GLN A 48 -15.24 29.68 -9.51
C GLN A 48 -16.49 30.32 -10.13
N ALA A 49 -16.34 31.60 -10.48
CA ALA A 49 -17.36 32.34 -11.19
C ALA A 49 -17.61 31.74 -12.59
N GLY A 50 -18.83 31.88 -13.08
CA GLY A 50 -19.27 31.22 -14.30
C GLY A 50 -20.20 32.06 -15.17
N ILE A 51 -20.99 31.38 -16.00
CA ILE A 51 -21.94 32.01 -16.93
C ILE A 51 -22.96 32.89 -16.20
N LEU A 52 -23.52 32.41 -15.08
CA LEU A 52 -24.48 33.17 -14.30
C LEU A 52 -23.83 34.44 -13.72
N ASP A 53 -22.59 34.37 -13.24
CA ASP A 53 -21.84 35.53 -12.75
C ASP A 53 -21.60 36.57 -13.83
N MET A 54 -21.22 36.15 -15.04
CA MET A 54 -21.07 37.05 -16.19
C MET A 54 -22.38 37.79 -16.47
N ALA A 55 -23.50 37.05 -16.54
CA ALA A 55 -24.81 37.61 -16.84
C ALA A 55 -25.31 38.53 -15.70
N TRP A 56 -25.10 38.13 -14.45
CA TRP A 56 -25.45 38.90 -13.26
C TRP A 56 -24.66 40.22 -13.18
N ASN A 57 -23.36 40.15 -13.41
CA ASN A 57 -22.47 41.32 -13.44
C ASN A 57 -22.88 42.27 -14.56
N TRP A 58 -23.16 41.74 -15.76
CA TRP A 58 -23.65 42.54 -16.87
C TRP A 58 -24.92 43.32 -16.49
N VAL A 59 -25.93 42.64 -15.93
CA VAL A 59 -27.16 43.30 -15.47
C VAL A 59 -26.85 44.38 -14.43
N SER A 60 -26.05 44.07 -13.40
CA SER A 60 -25.67 45.05 -12.37
C SER A 60 -24.96 46.28 -12.94
N ARG A 61 -24.08 46.10 -13.94
CA ARG A 61 -23.38 47.20 -14.60
C ARG A 61 -24.29 48.02 -15.48
N THR A 62 -25.22 47.38 -16.19
CA THR A 62 -26.23 48.11 -16.99
C THR A 62 -27.19 48.91 -16.11
N ASP A 63 -27.60 48.39 -14.94
CA ASP A 63 -28.45 49.12 -13.98
C ASP A 63 -27.74 50.35 -13.40
N LYS A 64 -26.40 50.34 -13.34
CA LYS A 64 -25.56 51.45 -12.85
C LYS A 64 -25.12 52.45 -13.93
N ALA A 65 -25.34 52.15 -15.21
CA ALA A 65 -24.97 53.05 -16.30
C ALA A 65 -25.97 54.22 -16.40
N LEU A 66 -25.51 55.44 -16.14
CA LEU A 66 -26.37 56.64 -16.06
C LEU A 66 -26.27 57.54 -17.31
N SER A 67 -25.33 57.24 -18.20
CA SER A 67 -25.08 58.02 -19.42
C SER A 67 -24.75 57.12 -20.63
N GLN A 68 -24.83 57.68 -21.83
CA GLN A 68 -24.43 56.98 -23.06
C GLN A 68 -22.94 56.60 -23.05
N ASP A 69 -22.09 57.45 -22.47
CA ASP A 69 -20.65 57.18 -22.38
C ASP A 69 -20.35 55.96 -21.50
N ASP A 70 -21.13 55.76 -20.42
CA ASP A 70 -21.01 54.57 -19.55
C ASP A 70 -21.38 53.29 -20.30
N VAL A 71 -22.47 53.33 -21.07
CA VAL A 71 -22.93 52.20 -21.90
C VAL A 71 -21.89 51.89 -22.98
N ASP A 72 -21.40 52.90 -23.69
CA ASP A 72 -20.41 52.72 -24.73
C ASP A 72 -19.09 52.18 -24.15
N GLN A 73 -18.72 52.59 -22.93
CA GLN A 73 -17.58 52.04 -22.22
C GLN A 73 -17.78 50.56 -21.86
N LEU A 74 -18.93 50.19 -21.29
CA LEU A 74 -19.28 48.80 -20.98
C LEU A 74 -19.19 47.91 -22.22
N VAL A 75 -19.77 48.35 -23.35
CA VAL A 75 -19.72 47.63 -24.62
C VAL A 75 -18.29 47.50 -25.14
N ARG A 76 -17.49 48.57 -25.09
CA ARG A 76 -16.07 48.53 -25.51
C ARG A 76 -15.23 47.58 -24.65
N GLU A 77 -15.39 47.62 -23.33
CA GLU A 77 -14.64 46.76 -22.41
C GLU A 77 -15.00 45.29 -22.60
N THR A 78 -16.29 45.01 -22.78
CA THR A 78 -16.77 43.64 -23.05
C THR A 78 -16.29 43.15 -24.41
N GLY A 79 -16.31 44.01 -25.43
CA GLY A 79 -15.81 43.69 -26.76
C GLY A 79 -14.30 43.55 -26.87
N ALA A 80 -13.53 44.04 -25.89
CA ALA A 80 -12.10 43.76 -25.81
C ALA A 80 -11.83 42.28 -25.42
N GLY A 81 -12.82 41.59 -24.85
CA GLY A 81 -12.81 40.14 -24.60
C GLY A 81 -11.91 39.66 -23.47
N GLY A 82 -10.99 40.48 -22.95
CA GLY A 82 -10.03 40.08 -21.91
C GLY A 82 -10.67 39.53 -20.64
N TYR A 83 -11.86 40.02 -20.28
CA TYR A 83 -12.63 39.59 -19.11
C TYR A 83 -13.09 38.12 -19.19
N PHE A 84 -13.39 37.59 -20.38
CA PHE A 84 -13.92 36.22 -20.50
C PHE A 84 -12.88 35.16 -20.15
N GLY A 85 -11.60 35.44 -20.35
CA GLY A 85 -10.51 34.53 -19.99
C GLY A 85 -10.39 34.27 -18.49
N GLU A 86 -10.93 35.15 -17.64
CA GLU A 86 -10.93 34.98 -16.18
C GLU A 86 -11.86 33.84 -15.71
N PHE A 87 -12.79 33.41 -16.58
CA PHE A 87 -13.79 32.38 -16.29
C PHE A 87 -13.46 31.03 -16.94
N ALA A 88 -12.48 30.99 -17.83
CA ALA A 88 -12.05 29.77 -18.49
C ALA A 88 -10.93 29.14 -17.67
N HIS A 89 -11.25 28.04 -17.00
CA HIS A 89 -10.34 27.37 -16.09
C HIS A 89 -9.75 26.11 -16.72
N ARG A 90 -8.44 25.94 -16.61
CA ARG A 90 -7.73 24.78 -17.12
C ARG A 90 -8.16 23.52 -16.37
N VAL A 91 -8.60 22.51 -17.12
CA VAL A 91 -8.99 21.19 -16.60
C VAL A 91 -7.98 20.12 -16.97
N PHE A 92 -7.37 20.22 -18.15
CA PHE A 92 -6.45 19.22 -18.65
C PHE A 92 -5.50 19.78 -19.70
N ASP A 93 -4.26 19.30 -19.69
CA ASP A 93 -3.19 19.65 -20.62
C ASP A 93 -2.63 18.39 -21.27
N PHE A 94 -2.42 18.43 -22.59
CA PHE A 94 -1.76 17.34 -23.31
C PHE A 94 -1.07 17.85 -24.57
N GLY A 95 0.25 17.72 -24.61
CA GLY A 95 1.04 18.25 -25.74
C GLY A 95 0.84 19.76 -25.88
N ASP A 96 0.41 20.20 -27.08
CA ASP A 96 0.06 21.60 -27.36
C ASP A 96 -1.45 21.87 -27.16
N GLY A 97 -2.24 20.83 -26.91
CA GLY A 97 -3.67 20.87 -26.66
C GLY A 97 -4.02 21.08 -25.19
N HIS A 98 -5.22 21.58 -24.95
CA HIS A 98 -5.76 21.72 -23.60
C HIS A 98 -7.28 21.76 -23.60
N LEU A 99 -7.85 21.49 -22.43
CA LEU A 99 -9.27 21.58 -22.15
C LEU A 99 -9.50 22.60 -21.04
N ASP A 100 -10.27 23.62 -21.36
CA ASP A 100 -10.74 24.62 -20.41
C ASP A 100 -12.24 24.46 -20.17
N LEU A 101 -12.70 24.86 -18.98
CA LEU A 101 -14.10 24.81 -18.55
C LEU A 101 -14.51 26.17 -18.01
N ILE A 102 -15.64 26.68 -18.53
CA ILE A 102 -16.41 27.73 -17.88
C ILE A 102 -17.50 27.08 -17.03
N MET A 103 -17.49 27.40 -15.74
CA MET A 103 -18.44 26.91 -14.75
C MET A 103 -19.84 27.53 -14.95
N PRO A 104 -20.91 26.91 -14.41
CA PRO A 104 -22.26 27.49 -14.45
C PRO A 104 -22.35 28.79 -13.63
N GLY A 105 -21.70 28.84 -12.47
CA GLY A 105 -21.58 30.00 -11.62
C GLY A 105 -20.94 29.68 -10.26
N GLY A 106 -20.49 30.73 -9.55
CA GLY A 106 -19.91 30.62 -8.22
C GLY A 106 -20.96 30.45 -7.12
N HIS A 107 -20.53 30.36 -5.85
CA HIS A 107 -21.43 30.10 -4.73
C HIS A 107 -22.19 31.32 -4.19
N THR A 108 -21.68 32.53 -4.40
CA THR A 108 -22.23 33.73 -3.77
C THR A 108 -22.38 34.88 -4.77
N PHE A 109 -23.53 35.52 -4.74
CA PHE A 109 -23.87 36.68 -5.57
C PHE A 109 -24.29 37.86 -4.70
N THR A 110 -24.10 39.08 -5.18
CA THR A 110 -24.66 40.27 -4.50
C THR A 110 -26.10 40.46 -4.93
N ALA A 111 -27.02 40.50 -3.96
CA ALA A 111 -28.45 40.69 -4.17
C ALA A 111 -28.75 41.98 -4.95
N ARG A 112 -29.75 41.95 -5.84
CA ARG A 112 -30.14 43.11 -6.64
C ARG A 112 -30.91 44.17 -5.83
N ASP A 113 -31.77 43.73 -4.91
CA ASP A 113 -32.73 44.60 -4.19
C ASP A 113 -32.29 45.02 -2.78
N LEU A 114 -31.19 44.46 -2.28
CA LEU A 114 -30.66 44.71 -0.93
C LEU A 114 -29.19 45.10 -1.06
N ASP A 115 -28.90 46.40 -0.96
CA ASP A 115 -27.53 46.92 -1.03
C ASP A 115 -26.61 46.12 -0.08
N SER A 116 -25.70 45.34 -0.66
CA SER A 116 -24.63 44.57 0.01
C SER A 116 -25.00 43.22 0.63
N ALA A 117 -26.22 42.70 0.48
CA ALA A 117 -26.54 41.34 0.93
C ALA A 117 -25.99 40.29 -0.06
N GLN A 118 -25.40 39.20 0.47
CA GLN A 118 -24.97 38.06 -0.35
C GLN A 118 -26.05 36.98 -0.39
N ILE A 119 -26.32 36.42 -1.56
CA ILE A 119 -27.25 35.31 -1.80
C ILE A 119 -26.51 34.11 -2.40
N GLY A 120 -27.03 32.90 -2.18
CA GLY A 120 -26.48 31.68 -2.76
C GLY A 120 -26.82 31.53 -4.25
N TYR A 121 -26.12 30.60 -4.93
CA TYR A 121 -26.32 30.29 -6.36
C TYR A 121 -27.79 30.01 -6.72
N GLU A 122 -28.48 29.17 -5.95
CA GLU A 122 -29.87 28.79 -6.25
C GLU A 122 -30.84 29.98 -6.13
N ALA A 123 -30.59 30.85 -5.16
CA ALA A 123 -31.37 32.07 -4.98
C ALA A 123 -31.10 33.06 -6.13
N ALA A 124 -29.84 33.24 -6.51
CA ALA A 124 -29.47 34.08 -7.65
C ALA A 124 -30.10 33.58 -8.95
N LEU A 125 -30.02 32.27 -9.22
CA LEU A 125 -30.64 31.68 -10.42
C LEU A 125 -32.17 31.87 -10.43
N ALA A 126 -32.83 31.71 -9.27
CA ALA A 126 -34.28 31.93 -9.16
C ALA A 126 -34.70 33.40 -9.35
N GLU A 127 -33.85 34.35 -8.96
CA GLU A 127 -34.07 35.79 -9.14
C GLU A 127 -33.73 36.27 -10.56
N PHE A 128 -32.89 35.54 -11.30
CA PHE A 128 -32.40 35.98 -12.61
C PHE A 128 -33.46 35.86 -13.71
N SER A 129 -33.80 36.99 -14.35
CA SER A 129 -34.71 37.04 -15.48
C SER A 129 -33.95 37.05 -16.82
N TRP A 130 -33.92 35.90 -17.51
CA TRP A 130 -33.37 35.79 -18.87
C TRP A 130 -34.07 36.71 -19.87
N HIS A 131 -35.38 36.92 -19.70
CA HIS A 131 -36.15 37.83 -20.54
C HIS A 131 -35.68 39.29 -20.39
N GLU A 132 -35.50 39.75 -19.15
CA GLU A 132 -34.98 41.10 -18.85
C GLU A 132 -33.54 41.25 -19.38
N PHE A 133 -32.69 40.26 -19.10
CA PHE A 133 -31.30 40.24 -19.55
C PHE A 133 -31.18 40.44 -21.06
N ILE A 134 -31.94 39.67 -21.85
CA ILE A 134 -31.89 39.76 -23.31
C ILE A 134 -32.58 41.02 -23.83
N ASN A 135 -33.83 41.28 -23.43
CA ASN A 135 -34.69 42.26 -24.10
C ASN A 135 -34.56 43.68 -23.53
N GLU A 136 -34.21 43.82 -22.26
CA GLU A 136 -34.16 45.12 -21.57
C GLU A 136 -32.73 45.56 -21.25
N ARG A 137 -31.79 44.63 -21.06
CA ARG A 137 -30.40 44.92 -20.70
C ARG A 137 -29.39 44.61 -21.82
N ALA A 138 -29.87 44.37 -23.04
CA ALA A 138 -29.02 44.12 -24.21
C ALA A 138 -27.99 42.99 -24.01
N GLY A 139 -28.33 41.97 -23.23
CA GLY A 139 -27.48 40.84 -22.90
C GLY A 139 -26.99 40.06 -24.12
N GLY A 140 -27.66 40.18 -25.26
CA GLY A 140 -27.19 39.63 -26.53
C GLY A 140 -25.79 40.12 -26.93
N ILE A 141 -25.41 41.35 -26.56
CA ILE A 141 -24.07 41.89 -26.81
C ILE A 141 -23.02 41.11 -26.01
N LEU A 142 -23.28 40.81 -24.73
CA LEU A 142 -22.38 40.00 -23.91
C LEU A 142 -22.17 38.61 -24.54
N LEU A 143 -23.28 37.96 -24.93
CA LEU A 143 -23.27 36.62 -25.52
C LEU A 143 -22.51 36.59 -26.86
N ASP A 144 -22.75 37.56 -27.74
CA ASP A 144 -22.05 37.62 -29.03
C ASP A 144 -20.54 37.84 -28.84
N ASN A 145 -20.13 38.70 -27.90
CA ASN A 145 -18.72 38.91 -27.61
C ASN A 145 -18.06 37.69 -26.93
N LEU A 146 -18.78 36.98 -26.05
CA LEU A 146 -18.29 35.73 -25.47
C LEU A 146 -18.07 34.68 -26.57
N ARG A 147 -19.03 34.51 -27.49
CA ARG A 147 -18.91 33.61 -28.64
C ARG A 147 -17.70 33.97 -29.48
N ASP A 148 -17.57 35.24 -29.85
CA ASP A 148 -16.51 35.70 -30.76
C ASP A 148 -15.13 35.60 -30.10
N TRP A 149 -15.04 35.89 -28.80
CA TRP A 149 -13.83 35.64 -27.99
C TRP A 149 -13.49 34.15 -27.95
N ALA A 150 -14.44 33.27 -27.68
CA ALA A 150 -14.20 31.83 -27.59
C ALA A 150 -13.71 31.27 -28.94
N LYS A 151 -14.34 31.68 -30.06
CA LYS A 151 -13.94 31.29 -31.42
C LYS A 151 -12.55 31.80 -31.81
N LEU A 152 -12.08 32.89 -31.20
CA LEU A 152 -10.74 33.42 -31.46
C LEU A 152 -9.64 32.63 -30.73
N HIS A 153 -9.94 32.08 -29.56
CA HIS A 153 -8.95 31.48 -28.67
C HIS A 153 -8.91 29.94 -28.71
N TYR A 154 -10.01 29.29 -29.11
CA TYR A 154 -10.16 27.84 -29.09
C TYR A 154 -10.47 27.28 -30.48
N ASP A 155 -9.99 26.06 -30.74
CA ASP A 155 -10.27 25.30 -31.96
C ASP A 155 -11.69 24.72 -31.95
N LEU A 156 -12.20 24.38 -30.76
CA LEU A 156 -13.50 23.77 -30.55
C LEU A 156 -14.14 24.34 -29.28
N VAL A 157 -15.37 24.81 -29.39
CA VAL A 157 -16.18 25.30 -28.25
C VAL A 157 -17.42 24.42 -28.13
N LEU A 158 -17.62 23.83 -26.95
CA LEU A 158 -18.73 22.94 -26.67
C LEU A 158 -19.57 23.50 -25.53
N ILE A 159 -20.87 23.63 -25.76
CA ILE A 159 -21.82 24.19 -24.80
C ILE A 159 -22.74 23.07 -24.32
N ASP A 160 -22.74 22.80 -23.01
CA ASP A 160 -23.64 21.84 -22.39
C ASP A 160 -24.98 22.53 -22.11
N SER A 161 -25.90 22.43 -23.08
CA SER A 161 -27.19 23.10 -23.02
C SER A 161 -28.25 22.27 -22.28
N ARG A 162 -29.13 22.94 -21.55
CA ARG A 162 -30.34 22.32 -20.98
C ARG A 162 -31.22 21.70 -22.07
N THR A 163 -31.87 20.59 -21.75
CA THR A 163 -32.73 19.87 -22.71
C THR A 163 -34.07 20.58 -22.96
N GLY A 164 -34.49 20.68 -24.23
CA GLY A 164 -35.86 21.00 -24.61
C GLY A 164 -36.08 22.38 -25.23
N LEU A 165 -37.34 22.80 -25.34
CA LEU A 165 -37.75 24.12 -25.84
C LEU A 165 -37.77 25.20 -24.74
N ALA A 166 -37.37 24.84 -23.52
CA ALA A 166 -37.31 25.71 -22.35
C ALA A 166 -35.97 26.46 -22.22
N ASP A 167 -35.13 26.44 -23.26
CA ASP A 167 -34.09 27.46 -23.42
C ASP A 167 -34.83 28.77 -23.71
N ASP A 168 -35.19 29.50 -22.65
CA ASP A 168 -36.18 30.59 -22.61
C ASP A 168 -35.90 31.75 -23.60
N ALA A 169 -34.75 31.73 -24.29
CA ALA A 169 -34.37 32.69 -25.33
C ALA A 169 -33.69 32.06 -26.57
N GLY A 170 -33.58 30.72 -26.68
CA GLY A 170 -32.86 30.07 -27.79
C GLY A 170 -31.36 30.37 -27.81
N ILE A 171 -30.77 30.66 -26.65
CA ILE A 171 -29.37 31.11 -26.55
C ILE A 171 -28.44 29.98 -27.01
N CYS A 172 -28.62 28.78 -26.48
CA CYS A 172 -27.74 27.64 -26.72
C CYS A 172 -28.11 26.83 -27.96
N THR A 173 -29.27 27.10 -28.55
CA THR A 173 -29.77 26.38 -29.73
C THR A 173 -29.79 27.23 -31.00
N VAL A 174 -29.71 28.55 -30.86
CA VAL A 174 -29.87 29.49 -31.98
C VAL A 174 -28.83 30.60 -31.95
N GLN A 175 -28.64 31.32 -30.85
CA GLN A 175 -27.77 32.52 -30.84
C GLN A 175 -26.27 32.19 -30.82
N MET A 176 -25.84 31.39 -29.86
CA MET A 176 -24.44 31.05 -29.59
C MET A 176 -23.83 30.04 -30.59
N PRO A 177 -24.50 28.92 -30.94
CA PRO A 177 -23.85 27.88 -31.71
C PRO A 177 -23.81 28.16 -33.21
N ASP A 178 -22.73 27.72 -33.86
CA ASP A 178 -22.70 27.50 -35.32
C ASP A 178 -23.36 26.15 -35.68
N GLU A 179 -23.26 25.16 -34.79
CA GLU A 179 -23.76 23.80 -34.97
C GLU A 179 -24.46 23.28 -33.70
N VAL A 180 -25.52 22.49 -33.86
CA VAL A 180 -26.29 21.89 -32.76
C VAL A 180 -26.24 20.37 -32.86
N VAL A 181 -25.78 19.73 -31.80
CA VAL A 181 -25.71 18.26 -31.68
C VAL A 181 -26.88 17.76 -30.84
N MET A 182 -27.87 17.15 -31.50
CA MET A 182 -29.05 16.59 -30.84
C MET A 182 -28.80 15.14 -30.43
N CYS A 183 -28.48 14.94 -29.16
CA CYS A 183 -28.33 13.62 -28.55
C CYS A 183 -29.70 13.07 -28.12
N PHE A 184 -30.03 11.83 -28.47
CA PHE A 184 -31.33 11.23 -28.13
C PHE A 184 -31.28 9.70 -28.03
N VAL A 185 -32.16 9.10 -27.22
CA VAL A 185 -32.38 7.65 -27.26
C VAL A 185 -33.51 7.28 -28.23
N LEU A 186 -33.48 6.07 -28.77
CA LEU A 186 -34.40 5.60 -29.83
C LEU A 186 -35.86 5.36 -29.40
N ASN A 187 -36.25 5.77 -28.18
CA ASN A 187 -37.64 5.69 -27.78
C ASN A 187 -38.48 6.77 -28.50
N ARG A 188 -39.79 6.52 -28.60
CA ARG A 188 -40.70 7.39 -29.37
C ARG A 188 -40.75 8.82 -28.85
N GLN A 189 -40.76 9.01 -27.53
CA GLN A 189 -40.86 10.34 -26.92
C GLN A 189 -39.64 11.21 -27.24
N ASN A 190 -38.44 10.63 -27.17
CA ASN A 190 -37.20 11.33 -27.50
C ASN A 190 -37.14 11.70 -28.99
N ILE A 191 -37.44 10.76 -29.88
CA ILE A 191 -37.50 11.00 -31.33
C ILE A 191 -38.47 12.15 -31.65
N ASP A 192 -39.71 12.07 -31.15
CA ASP A 192 -40.73 13.09 -31.40
C ASP A 192 -40.31 14.45 -30.80
N GLY A 193 -39.64 14.44 -29.64
CA GLY A 193 -39.12 15.62 -28.96
C GLY A 193 -38.04 16.34 -29.76
N ILE A 194 -36.97 15.63 -30.15
CA ILE A 194 -35.86 16.24 -30.89
C ILE A 194 -36.28 16.69 -32.30
N ALA A 195 -37.22 15.99 -32.95
CA ALA A 195 -37.76 16.43 -34.23
C ALA A 195 -38.48 17.78 -34.10
N ARG A 196 -39.17 18.05 -32.99
CA ARG A 196 -39.80 19.36 -32.74
C ARG A 196 -38.77 20.46 -32.46
N VAL A 197 -37.70 20.14 -31.74
CA VAL A 197 -36.59 21.07 -31.47
C VAL A 197 -35.89 21.44 -32.78
N ALA A 198 -35.53 20.45 -33.61
CA ALA A 198 -34.96 20.67 -34.93
C ALA A 198 -35.83 21.61 -35.79
N SER A 199 -37.13 21.34 -35.80
CA SER A 199 -38.12 22.17 -36.49
C SER A 199 -38.13 23.62 -35.98
N ALA A 200 -37.98 23.82 -34.67
CA ALA A 200 -37.93 25.15 -34.06
C ALA A 200 -36.66 25.92 -34.45
N ILE A 201 -35.50 25.26 -34.41
CA ILE A 201 -34.21 25.85 -34.84
C ILE A 201 -34.31 26.26 -36.32
N ARG A 202 -34.81 25.37 -37.19
CA ARG A 202 -35.01 25.66 -38.62
C ARG A 202 -35.98 26.82 -38.87
N ARG A 203 -37.01 27.00 -38.05
CA ARG A 203 -37.90 28.17 -38.18
C ARG A 203 -37.22 29.50 -37.83
N GLN A 204 -36.32 29.50 -36.86
CA GLN A 204 -35.66 30.73 -36.39
C GLN A 204 -34.44 31.12 -37.22
N ARG A 205 -33.61 30.14 -37.60
CA ARG A 205 -32.34 30.38 -38.31
C ARG A 205 -32.19 29.64 -39.64
N SER A 206 -33.26 29.04 -40.18
CA SER A 206 -33.25 28.34 -41.47
C SER A 206 -32.08 27.35 -41.58
N SER A 207 -31.25 27.44 -42.62
CA SER A 207 -30.07 26.61 -42.83
C SER A 207 -28.77 27.15 -42.21
N SER A 208 -28.80 28.26 -41.46
CA SER A 208 -27.57 28.89 -40.95
C SER A 208 -26.95 28.18 -39.74
N VAL A 209 -27.68 27.28 -39.10
CA VAL A 209 -27.18 26.41 -38.01
C VAL A 209 -27.18 24.98 -38.50
N SER A 210 -26.02 24.31 -38.44
CA SER A 210 -25.92 22.89 -38.78
C SER A 210 -26.54 22.04 -37.67
N ILE A 211 -27.25 20.96 -38.02
CA ILE A 211 -27.92 20.11 -37.03
C ILE A 211 -27.43 18.68 -37.21
N HIS A 212 -26.83 18.13 -36.15
CA HIS A 212 -26.36 16.75 -36.08
C HIS A 212 -27.27 15.92 -35.18
N THR A 213 -27.61 14.70 -35.59
CA THR A 213 -28.58 13.85 -34.87
C THR A 213 -27.90 12.58 -34.40
N ILE A 214 -27.60 12.49 -33.11
CA ILE A 214 -26.75 11.44 -32.56
C ILE A 214 -27.56 10.47 -31.69
N PRO A 215 -27.80 9.22 -32.16
CA PRO A 215 -28.42 8.19 -31.34
C PRO A 215 -27.50 7.80 -30.20
N MET A 216 -27.99 7.87 -28.98
CA MET A 216 -27.27 7.53 -27.76
C MET A 216 -27.77 6.20 -27.20
N ARG A 217 -26.88 5.47 -26.52
CA ARG A 217 -27.19 4.22 -25.80
C ARG A 217 -27.79 3.15 -26.71
N VAL A 218 -27.29 3.06 -27.94
CA VAL A 218 -27.74 2.07 -28.92
C VAL A 218 -27.27 0.68 -28.50
N ALA A 219 -28.19 -0.28 -28.47
CA ALA A 219 -27.88 -1.64 -28.05
C ALA A 219 -26.99 -2.38 -29.06
N GLY A 220 -27.18 -2.11 -30.37
CA GLY A 220 -26.44 -2.79 -31.43
C GLY A 220 -26.82 -4.27 -31.56
N ALA A 221 -28.02 -4.64 -31.11
CA ALA A 221 -28.51 -6.02 -31.11
C ALA A 221 -29.12 -6.42 -32.46
N SER A 222 -29.26 -5.46 -33.39
CA SER A 222 -29.81 -5.68 -34.74
C SER A 222 -31.20 -6.35 -34.74
N THR A 223 -32.03 -5.96 -33.76
CA THR A 223 -33.39 -6.53 -33.61
C THR A 223 -34.42 -5.81 -34.49
N ALA A 224 -35.61 -6.41 -34.64
CA ALA A 224 -36.71 -5.78 -35.37
C ALA A 224 -37.19 -4.49 -34.69
N GLU A 225 -37.16 -4.43 -33.35
CA GLU A 225 -37.52 -3.25 -32.56
C GLU A 225 -36.53 -2.11 -32.78
N GLU A 226 -35.23 -2.42 -32.81
CA GLU A 226 -34.17 -1.45 -33.10
C GLU A 226 -34.31 -0.89 -34.52
N ALA A 227 -34.54 -1.77 -35.51
CA ALA A 227 -34.77 -1.36 -36.90
C ALA A 227 -36.04 -0.48 -37.07
N ASP A 228 -37.16 -0.83 -36.42
CA ASP A 228 -38.37 0.01 -36.42
C ASP A 228 -38.12 1.38 -35.76
N ALA A 229 -37.31 1.41 -34.70
CA ALA A 229 -36.96 2.66 -34.02
C ALA A 229 -36.10 3.57 -34.90
N PHE A 230 -35.09 3.05 -35.60
CA PHE A 230 -34.29 3.80 -36.57
C PHE A 230 -35.12 4.30 -37.76
N SER A 231 -36.02 3.47 -38.29
CA SER A 231 -36.96 3.86 -39.35
C SER A 231 -37.87 5.00 -38.90
N ARG A 232 -38.37 4.94 -37.66
CA ARG A 232 -39.15 6.03 -37.04
C ARG A 232 -38.33 7.31 -36.89
N ALA A 233 -37.10 7.21 -36.36
CA ALA A 233 -36.20 8.35 -36.21
C ALA A 233 -35.98 9.05 -37.55
N THR A 234 -35.64 8.29 -38.60
CA THR A 234 -35.47 8.79 -39.97
C THR A 234 -36.71 9.55 -40.43
N ARG A 235 -37.89 8.92 -40.32
CA ARG A 235 -39.14 9.54 -40.78
C ARG A 235 -39.48 10.81 -40.03
N GLU A 236 -39.39 10.83 -38.70
CA GLU A 236 -39.82 11.99 -37.91
C GLU A 236 -38.81 13.15 -38.00
N LEU A 237 -37.51 12.86 -38.05
CA LEU A 237 -36.48 13.89 -38.21
C LEU A 237 -36.56 14.58 -39.57
N VAL A 238 -36.89 13.85 -40.63
CA VAL A 238 -37.15 14.44 -41.96
C VAL A 238 -38.50 15.17 -41.97
N ARG A 239 -39.58 14.48 -41.61
CA ARG A 239 -40.95 15.01 -41.78
C ARG A 239 -41.25 16.18 -40.85
N THR A 240 -40.93 16.03 -39.57
CA THR A 240 -41.25 17.02 -38.53
C THR A 240 -40.07 17.96 -38.31
N GLY A 241 -38.85 17.42 -38.25
CA GLY A 241 -37.63 18.20 -38.06
C GLY A 241 -37.19 19.02 -39.27
N GLY A 242 -37.64 18.67 -40.47
CA GLY A 242 -37.27 19.38 -41.70
C GLY A 242 -35.79 19.21 -42.06
N LEU A 243 -35.18 18.10 -41.66
CA LEU A 243 -33.79 17.77 -41.96
C LEU A 243 -33.67 17.06 -43.32
N ASP A 244 -32.50 17.19 -43.95
CA ASP A 244 -32.21 16.51 -45.21
C ASP A 244 -32.16 14.97 -45.00
N PRO A 245 -32.84 14.18 -45.84
CA PRO A 245 -32.87 12.72 -45.69
C PRO A 245 -31.49 12.05 -45.73
N ALA A 246 -30.58 12.48 -46.60
CA ALA A 246 -29.27 11.86 -46.74
C ALA A 246 -28.39 12.16 -45.52
N THR A 247 -28.48 13.40 -45.01
CA THR A 247 -27.81 13.78 -43.75
C THR A 247 -28.32 12.95 -42.57
N VAL A 248 -29.64 12.77 -42.43
CA VAL A 248 -30.21 11.96 -41.35
C VAL A 248 -29.77 10.50 -41.48
N GLU A 249 -29.78 9.93 -42.68
CA GLU A 249 -29.35 8.55 -42.92
C GLU A 249 -27.88 8.32 -42.55
N SER A 250 -26.98 9.23 -42.94
CA SER A 250 -25.56 9.17 -42.55
C SER A 250 -25.39 9.27 -41.03
N HIS A 251 -26.02 10.25 -40.36
CA HIS A 251 -25.88 10.38 -38.91
C HIS A 251 -26.38 9.14 -38.14
N LEU A 252 -27.50 8.55 -38.57
CA LEU A 252 -28.08 7.39 -37.91
C LEU A 252 -27.30 6.09 -38.17
N SER A 253 -26.46 6.04 -39.21
CA SER A 253 -25.65 4.88 -39.54
C SER A 253 -24.23 4.98 -38.99
N ASP A 254 -23.61 6.15 -39.09
CA ASP A 254 -22.17 6.34 -38.83
C ASP A 254 -21.87 6.82 -37.40
N LEU A 255 -22.77 7.62 -36.81
CA LEU A 255 -22.55 8.26 -35.49
C LEU A 255 -23.28 7.67 -34.26
N PRO A 256 -23.98 6.50 -34.30
CA PRO A 256 -24.54 5.92 -33.08
C PRO A 256 -23.52 5.67 -31.97
N ILE A 257 -23.80 6.17 -30.77
CA ILE A 257 -23.03 5.86 -29.55
C ILE A 257 -23.64 4.63 -28.88
N LYS A 258 -22.87 3.54 -28.82
CA LYS A 258 -23.34 2.28 -28.22
C LYS A 258 -23.45 2.35 -26.69
N ALA A 259 -24.35 1.55 -26.14
CA ALA A 259 -24.49 1.41 -24.69
C ALA A 259 -23.22 0.76 -24.10
N SER A 260 -22.67 1.38 -23.05
CA SER A 260 -21.55 0.84 -22.27
C SER A 260 -22.01 0.49 -20.86
N VAL A 261 -21.55 -0.65 -20.34
CA VAL A 261 -21.88 -1.16 -19.00
C VAL A 261 -21.05 -0.46 -17.91
N ALA A 262 -19.90 0.11 -18.24
CA ALA A 262 -18.99 0.72 -17.27
C ALA A 262 -19.36 2.17 -16.90
N VAL A 263 -20.01 2.89 -17.82
CA VAL A 263 -20.30 4.32 -17.70
C VAL A 263 -21.57 4.69 -16.87
N PRO A 264 -22.56 3.81 -16.57
CA PRO A 264 -23.76 4.22 -15.84
C PRO A 264 -23.57 4.58 -14.36
N TYR A 265 -22.44 4.23 -13.74
CA TYR A 265 -22.29 4.26 -12.29
C TYR A 265 -21.51 5.47 -11.76
N TYR A 266 -20.67 6.07 -12.61
CA TYR A 266 -19.87 7.24 -12.28
C TYR A 266 -19.72 8.14 -13.51
N GLU A 267 -19.83 9.45 -13.34
CA GLU A 267 -19.48 10.43 -14.37
C GLU A 267 -17.98 10.37 -14.63
N THR A 268 -17.60 9.74 -15.74
CA THR A 268 -16.21 9.65 -16.16
C THR A 268 -16.09 9.60 -17.68
N LEU A 269 -14.85 9.69 -18.16
CA LEU A 269 -14.50 9.64 -19.56
C LEU A 269 -14.31 8.17 -19.99
N ALA A 270 -14.86 7.81 -21.15
CA ALA A 270 -14.77 6.47 -21.71
C ALA A 270 -13.31 6.01 -21.87
N PRO A 271 -12.34 6.85 -22.32
CA PRO A 271 -10.93 6.48 -22.33
C PRO A 271 -10.37 6.10 -20.95
N ILE A 272 -10.87 6.69 -19.87
CA ILE A 272 -10.39 6.40 -18.51
C ILE A 272 -11.00 5.11 -17.97
N ALA A 273 -12.30 4.89 -18.22
CA ALA A 273 -13.02 3.69 -17.81
C ALA A 273 -12.61 2.43 -18.59
N ALA A 274 -12.11 2.60 -19.81
CA ALA A 274 -11.69 1.50 -20.67
C ALA A 274 -10.38 0.85 -20.18
N THR A 275 -10.29 -0.47 -20.17
CA THR A 275 -9.02 -1.19 -19.95
C THR A 275 -8.02 -0.91 -21.06
N THR A 276 -8.49 -0.79 -22.31
CA THR A 276 -7.66 -0.50 -23.48
C THR A 276 -8.36 0.55 -24.33
N PRO A 277 -8.07 1.84 -24.13
CA PRO A 277 -8.88 2.94 -24.68
C PRO A 277 -8.98 2.91 -26.22
N ASN A 278 -7.88 2.63 -26.91
CA ASN A 278 -7.83 2.56 -28.38
C ASN A 278 -8.59 1.36 -29.00
N ARG A 279 -9.14 0.47 -28.17
CA ARG A 279 -9.98 -0.67 -28.59
C ARG A 279 -11.37 -0.66 -27.96
N ASP A 280 -11.65 0.31 -27.09
CA ASP A 280 -12.94 0.41 -26.43
C ASP A 280 -13.99 1.00 -27.37
N VAL A 281 -15.15 0.35 -27.42
CA VAL A 281 -16.20 0.67 -28.39
C VAL A 281 -16.81 2.05 -28.12
N ALA A 282 -17.04 2.40 -26.85
CA ALA A 282 -17.60 3.70 -26.50
C ALA A 282 -16.61 4.83 -26.81
N THR A 283 -15.34 4.62 -26.47
CA THR A 283 -14.23 5.54 -26.79
C THR A 283 -14.13 5.78 -28.29
N LEU A 284 -14.15 4.73 -29.11
CA LEU A 284 -14.08 4.85 -30.56
C LEU A 284 -15.33 5.54 -31.14
N ASN A 285 -16.53 5.27 -30.63
CA ASN A 285 -17.73 5.98 -31.07
C ASN A 285 -17.67 7.49 -30.76
N TYR A 286 -17.08 7.88 -29.63
CA TYR A 286 -16.84 9.29 -29.33
C TYR A 286 -15.74 9.91 -30.19
N LEU A 287 -14.72 9.14 -30.56
CA LEU A 287 -13.71 9.58 -31.52
C LEU A 287 -14.34 9.84 -32.89
N ASP A 288 -15.19 8.94 -33.37
CA ASP A 288 -15.90 9.10 -34.66
C ASP A 288 -16.75 10.38 -34.65
N LEU A 289 -17.46 10.64 -33.55
CA LEU A 289 -18.20 11.89 -33.36
C LEU A 289 -17.29 13.12 -33.34
N ALA A 290 -16.15 13.05 -32.65
CA ALA A 290 -15.19 14.14 -32.59
C ALA A 290 -14.57 14.44 -33.98
N VAL A 291 -14.24 13.40 -34.75
CA VAL A 291 -13.76 13.51 -36.13
C VAL A 291 -14.83 14.15 -37.02
N HIS A 292 -16.08 13.73 -36.89
CA HIS A 292 -17.21 14.31 -37.64
C HIS A 292 -17.41 15.80 -37.35
N LEU A 293 -17.40 16.19 -36.07
CA LEU A 293 -17.64 17.58 -35.65
C LEU A 293 -16.47 18.51 -35.97
N THR A 294 -15.23 18.03 -35.92
CA THR A 294 -14.05 18.87 -36.17
C THR A 294 -13.59 18.83 -37.62
N GLY A 295 -13.97 17.82 -38.39
CA GLY A 295 -13.43 17.53 -39.72
C GLY A 295 -11.93 17.19 -39.71
N LYS A 296 -11.33 16.97 -38.54
CA LYS A 296 -9.91 16.63 -38.37
C LYS A 296 -9.76 15.11 -38.19
N ALA A 297 -8.65 14.57 -38.68
CA ALA A 297 -8.29 13.18 -38.39
C ALA A 297 -7.72 13.10 -36.96
N LEU A 298 -8.47 12.45 -36.06
CA LEU A 298 -8.12 12.30 -34.65
C LEU A 298 -7.82 10.83 -34.35
N ILE A 299 -6.99 10.57 -33.34
CA ILE A 299 -6.68 9.23 -32.84
C ILE A 299 -6.92 9.15 -31.32
N VAL A 300 -6.96 7.94 -30.78
CA VAL A 300 -6.81 7.72 -29.33
C VAL A 300 -5.32 7.50 -29.08
N PRO A 301 -4.57 8.46 -28.52
CA PRO A 301 -3.16 8.26 -28.22
C PRO A 301 -2.97 7.20 -27.14
N ASP A 302 -1.78 6.61 -27.08
CA ASP A 302 -1.38 5.80 -25.94
C ASP A 302 -1.19 6.73 -24.74
N LEU A 303 -1.97 6.50 -23.68
CA LEU A 303 -1.90 7.24 -22.43
C LEU A 303 -0.90 6.54 -21.51
N ASP A 304 -0.19 7.32 -20.70
CA ASP A 304 0.75 6.78 -19.72
C ASP A 304 0.00 5.95 -18.66
N ASP A 305 0.47 4.71 -18.43
CA ASP A 305 -0.20 3.75 -17.54
C ASP A 305 -0.18 4.22 -16.09
N GLU A 306 0.92 4.85 -15.63
CA GLU A 306 1.04 5.36 -14.26
C GLU A 306 0.07 6.52 -14.03
N TRP A 307 -0.02 7.46 -14.97
CA TRP A 307 -1.01 8.53 -14.93
C TRP A 307 -2.45 8.00 -14.94
N LEU A 308 -2.75 7.02 -15.80
CA LEU A 308 -4.08 6.40 -15.84
C LEU A 308 -4.46 5.75 -14.51
N ASP A 309 -3.51 5.07 -13.86
CA ASP A 309 -3.75 4.44 -12.56
C ASP A 309 -4.03 5.49 -11.47
N ILE A 310 -3.31 6.62 -11.47
CA ILE A 310 -3.60 7.75 -10.57
C ILE A 310 -5.01 8.29 -10.81
N VAL A 311 -5.39 8.54 -12.06
CA VAL A 311 -6.71 9.07 -12.42
C VAL A 311 -7.82 8.09 -12.03
N ARG A 312 -7.63 6.79 -12.30
CA ARG A 312 -8.61 5.74 -11.92
C ARG A 312 -8.70 5.59 -10.41
N GLN A 313 -7.60 5.74 -9.68
CA GLN A 313 -7.60 5.69 -8.22
C GLN A 313 -8.39 6.86 -7.62
N ARG A 314 -8.30 8.06 -8.19
CA ARG A 314 -9.12 9.22 -7.78
C ARG A 314 -10.62 8.99 -8.01
N LEU A 315 -10.96 8.21 -9.04
CA LEU A 315 -12.34 7.86 -9.40
C LEU A 315 -12.83 6.58 -8.73
N ALA A 316 -11.97 5.89 -7.98
CA ALA A 316 -12.32 4.62 -7.37
C ALA A 316 -13.45 4.79 -6.35
N PRO A 317 -14.35 3.80 -6.22
CA PRO A 317 -15.33 3.79 -5.15
C PRO A 317 -14.64 3.87 -3.79
N GLN A 318 -15.05 4.84 -2.97
CA GLN A 318 -14.54 5.04 -1.60
C GLN A 318 -15.44 4.38 -0.54
N HIS A 319 -16.69 4.10 -0.88
CA HIS A 319 -17.63 3.39 -0.04
C HIS A 319 -18.18 2.18 -0.77
N THR A 320 -18.64 1.19 -0.01
CA THR A 320 -19.27 0.00 -0.56
C THR A 320 -20.37 -0.54 0.34
N THR A 321 -21.07 -1.58 -0.11
CA THR A 321 -22.08 -2.25 0.71
C THR A 321 -21.48 -3.42 1.48
N ILE A 322 -22.15 -3.83 2.55
CA ILE A 322 -21.75 -5.00 3.34
C ILE A 322 -21.77 -6.28 2.48
N GLU A 323 -22.71 -6.37 1.54
CA GLU A 323 -22.80 -7.49 0.60
C GLU A 323 -21.56 -7.58 -0.30
N TYR A 324 -21.05 -6.45 -0.80
CA TYR A 324 -19.82 -6.46 -1.58
C TYR A 324 -18.61 -6.86 -0.74
N LEU A 325 -18.50 -6.40 0.50
CA LEU A 325 -17.45 -6.85 1.43
C LEU A 325 -17.53 -8.37 1.67
N ALA A 326 -18.74 -8.93 1.75
CA ALA A 326 -18.92 -10.38 1.85
C ALA A 326 -18.45 -11.11 0.57
N ASP A 327 -18.75 -10.57 -0.62
CA ASP A 327 -18.29 -11.14 -1.88
C ASP A 327 -16.74 -11.15 -1.99
N LEU A 328 -16.08 -10.10 -1.48
CA LEU A 328 -14.61 -10.00 -1.44
C LEU A 328 -13.94 -11.14 -0.66
N GLN A 329 -14.63 -11.78 0.29
CA GLN A 329 -14.08 -12.93 1.02
C GLN A 329 -13.66 -14.08 0.08
N THR A 330 -14.39 -14.23 -1.04
CA THR A 330 -14.15 -15.28 -2.04
C THR A 330 -13.40 -14.78 -3.26
N ALA A 331 -13.09 -13.49 -3.33
CA ALA A 331 -12.34 -12.90 -4.43
C ALA A 331 -10.85 -13.26 -4.37
N GLU A 332 -10.15 -12.87 -5.43
CA GLU A 332 -8.69 -12.95 -5.53
C GLU A 332 -8.06 -12.07 -4.42
N PRO A 333 -7.15 -12.60 -3.58
CA PRO A 333 -6.71 -11.93 -2.35
C PRO A 333 -6.10 -10.55 -2.56
N GLU A 334 -5.27 -10.35 -3.59
CA GLU A 334 -4.60 -9.06 -3.81
C GLU A 334 -5.62 -8.00 -4.23
N ARG A 335 -6.54 -8.34 -5.14
CA ARG A 335 -7.65 -7.46 -5.48
C ARG A 335 -8.52 -7.12 -4.26
N ALA A 336 -8.85 -8.12 -3.43
CA ALA A 336 -9.68 -7.90 -2.25
C ALA A 336 -9.00 -6.98 -1.24
N ALA A 337 -7.69 -7.14 -1.04
CA ALA A 337 -6.88 -6.27 -0.19
C ALA A 337 -6.84 -4.84 -0.72
N ALA A 338 -6.63 -4.64 -2.02
CA ALA A 338 -6.63 -3.31 -2.64
C ALA A 338 -7.98 -2.59 -2.48
N ASP A 339 -9.09 -3.28 -2.71
CA ASP A 339 -10.43 -2.72 -2.50
C ASP A 339 -10.66 -2.37 -1.02
N LEU A 340 -10.34 -3.29 -0.10
CA LEU A 340 -10.51 -3.10 1.33
C LEU A 340 -9.67 -1.94 1.88
N ALA A 341 -8.42 -1.79 1.41
CA ALA A 341 -7.54 -0.69 1.82
C ALA A 341 -8.21 0.67 1.57
N ARG A 342 -8.76 0.87 0.36
CA ARG A 342 -9.46 2.12 0.01
C ARG A 342 -10.68 2.37 0.89
N PHE A 343 -11.47 1.32 1.18
CA PHE A 343 -12.66 1.46 2.02
C PHE A 343 -12.32 1.76 3.47
N LEU A 344 -11.25 1.15 4.00
CA LEU A 344 -10.73 1.44 5.33
C LEU A 344 -10.20 2.86 5.43
N ASP A 345 -9.43 3.33 4.45
CA ASP A 345 -8.92 4.71 4.41
C ASP A 345 -10.07 5.73 4.33
N SER A 346 -11.07 5.46 3.49
CA SER A 346 -12.24 6.33 3.40
C SER A 346 -13.02 6.40 4.71
N ALA A 347 -13.22 5.25 5.37
CA ALA A 347 -13.91 5.20 6.66
C ALA A 347 -13.12 5.94 7.74
N ARG A 348 -11.78 5.79 7.78
CA ARG A 348 -10.94 6.52 8.72
C ARG A 348 -11.04 8.04 8.50
N ASN A 349 -10.98 8.50 7.26
CA ASN A 349 -11.10 9.93 6.95
C ASN A 349 -12.48 10.48 7.35
N GLU A 350 -13.56 9.74 7.09
CA GLU A 350 -14.90 10.14 7.51
C GLU A 350 -15.00 10.25 9.04
N GLN A 351 -14.36 9.35 9.78
CA GLN A 351 -14.33 9.40 11.24
C GLN A 351 -13.54 10.59 11.78
N LEU A 352 -12.39 10.92 11.17
CA LEU A 352 -11.58 12.10 11.48
C LEU A 352 -12.35 13.42 11.26
N ASP A 353 -13.23 13.44 10.25
CA ASP A 353 -14.11 14.57 9.94
C ASP A 353 -15.37 14.63 10.84
N ASN A 354 -15.43 13.80 11.91
CA ASN A 354 -16.58 13.61 12.79
C ASN A 354 -17.86 13.14 12.08
N GLY A 355 -17.71 12.38 10.99
CA GLY A 355 -18.80 11.69 10.31
C GLY A 355 -19.36 10.53 11.13
N SER A 356 -20.51 9.99 10.71
CA SER A 356 -21.16 8.87 11.39
C SER A 356 -21.12 7.62 10.52
N LEU A 357 -20.34 6.63 10.92
CA LEU A 357 -20.26 5.33 10.24
C LEU A 357 -21.30 4.34 10.79
N ASP A 358 -21.87 3.49 9.93
CA ASP A 358 -22.70 2.35 10.37
C ASP A 358 -21.79 1.31 11.09
N PRO A 359 -22.06 0.97 12.36
CA PRO A 359 -21.27 -0.03 13.10
C PRO A 359 -21.18 -1.38 12.38
N ARG A 360 -22.21 -1.79 11.63
CA ARG A 360 -22.18 -3.05 10.87
C ARG A 360 -21.19 -3.00 9.71
N TYR A 361 -21.00 -1.83 9.12
CA TYR A 361 -20.06 -1.61 8.03
C TYR A 361 -18.60 -1.68 8.53
N VAL A 362 -18.30 -0.97 9.63
CA VAL A 362 -16.98 -1.02 10.28
C VAL A 362 -16.64 -2.45 10.72
N ARG A 363 -17.60 -3.17 11.31
CA ARG A 363 -17.44 -4.58 11.70
C ARG A 363 -17.13 -5.46 10.50
N ALA A 364 -17.87 -5.33 9.40
CA ALA A 364 -17.66 -6.12 8.19
C ALA A 364 -16.26 -5.91 7.59
N MET A 365 -15.75 -4.66 7.58
CA MET A 365 -14.39 -4.37 7.11
C MET A 365 -13.33 -5.02 8.01
N ALA A 366 -13.43 -4.84 9.33
CA ALA A 366 -12.47 -5.42 10.28
C ALA A 366 -12.45 -6.97 10.26
N GLU A 367 -13.62 -7.60 10.17
CA GLU A 367 -13.74 -9.05 10.04
C GLU A 367 -13.14 -9.54 8.71
N LEU A 368 -13.34 -8.82 7.61
CA LEU A 368 -12.71 -9.12 6.33
C LEU A 368 -11.19 -8.96 6.40
N THR A 369 -10.68 -7.92 7.07
CA THR A 369 -9.24 -7.73 7.31
C THR A 369 -8.64 -8.96 7.98
N LEU A 370 -9.22 -9.41 9.10
CA LEU A 370 -8.77 -10.60 9.84
C LEU A 370 -8.75 -11.88 8.98
N GLN A 371 -9.65 -12.01 8.01
CA GLN A 371 -9.70 -13.15 7.09
C GLN A 371 -8.67 -13.06 5.95
N LEU A 372 -8.41 -11.86 5.44
CA LEU A 372 -7.52 -11.65 4.30
C LEU A 372 -6.03 -11.72 4.68
N VAL A 373 -5.66 -11.29 5.88
CA VAL A 373 -4.24 -11.16 6.30
C VAL A 373 -3.45 -12.47 6.32
N GLU A 374 -4.11 -13.63 6.24
CA GLU A 374 -3.44 -14.94 6.10
C GLU A 374 -3.17 -15.34 4.65
N ARG A 375 -3.77 -14.63 3.68
CA ARG A 375 -3.81 -14.99 2.26
C ARG A 375 -3.08 -14.00 1.35
N ILE A 376 -2.55 -12.92 1.93
CA ILE A 376 -1.83 -11.85 1.23
C ILE A 376 -0.40 -11.75 1.78
N ASP A 377 0.44 -10.93 1.14
CA ASP A 377 1.81 -10.74 1.62
C ASP A 377 1.84 -10.02 2.98
N PRO A 378 2.90 -10.24 3.79
CA PRO A 378 2.96 -9.69 5.14
C PRO A 378 2.95 -8.16 5.21
N PHE A 379 3.42 -7.45 4.17
CA PHE A 379 3.49 -5.99 4.18
C PHE A 379 2.10 -5.39 3.93
N THR A 380 1.37 -5.87 2.94
CA THR A 380 -0.03 -5.44 2.73
C THR A 380 -0.92 -5.88 3.90
N ALA A 381 -0.68 -7.06 4.49
CA ALA A 381 -1.38 -7.48 5.71
C ALA A 381 -1.15 -6.50 6.87
N PHE A 382 0.09 -6.02 7.05
CA PHE A 382 0.44 -5.04 8.06
C PHE A 382 -0.31 -3.72 7.87
N GLU A 383 -0.27 -3.14 6.67
CA GLU A 383 -0.94 -1.85 6.36
C GLU A 383 -2.46 -1.91 6.58
N LEU A 384 -3.10 -3.00 6.13
CA LEU A 384 -4.54 -3.21 6.35
C LEU A 384 -4.87 -3.35 7.84
N MET A 385 -4.05 -4.10 8.58
CA MET A 385 -4.24 -4.30 10.00
C MET A 385 -4.06 -3.00 10.78
N HIS A 386 -3.03 -2.22 10.48
CA HIS A 386 -2.78 -0.91 11.10
C HIS A 386 -4.01 -0.02 10.94
N THR A 387 -4.47 0.19 9.71
CA THR A 387 -5.65 1.04 9.45
C THR A 387 -6.92 0.49 10.12
N SER A 388 -7.11 -0.83 10.13
CA SER A 388 -8.24 -1.46 10.81
C SER A 388 -8.18 -1.32 12.35
N VAL A 389 -6.98 -1.35 12.95
CA VAL A 389 -6.77 -1.14 14.38
C VAL A 389 -7.12 0.30 14.75
N GLU A 390 -6.63 1.29 14.00
CA GLU A 390 -6.94 2.71 14.26
C GLU A 390 -8.45 2.98 14.20
N LEU A 391 -9.13 2.46 13.16
CA LEU A 391 -10.57 2.61 13.01
C LEU A 391 -11.35 2.02 14.21
N LEU A 392 -10.94 0.83 14.66
CA LEU A 392 -11.56 0.16 15.81
C LEU A 392 -11.19 0.80 17.15
N ARG A 393 -9.99 1.37 17.30
CA ARG A 393 -9.56 2.03 18.54
C ARG A 393 -10.47 3.21 18.86
N GLU A 394 -10.73 4.05 17.88
CA GLU A 394 -11.68 5.16 17.98
C GLU A 394 -13.12 4.68 18.20
N SER A 395 -13.57 3.65 17.48
CA SER A 395 -14.91 3.05 17.66
C SER A 395 -15.10 2.47 19.07
N SER A 396 -14.07 1.80 19.60
CA SER A 396 -14.07 1.22 20.94
C SER A 396 -14.03 2.29 22.03
N ALA A 397 -13.38 3.43 21.79
CA ALA A 397 -13.41 4.56 22.72
C ALA A 397 -14.84 5.15 22.85
N ALA A 398 -15.62 5.13 21.78
CA ALA A 398 -17.01 5.60 21.79
C ALA A 398 -18.00 4.58 22.40
N ALA A 399 -17.84 3.28 22.11
CA ALA A 399 -18.77 2.23 22.51
C ALA A 399 -18.07 0.91 22.88
N ARG A 400 -17.32 0.91 23.98
CA ARG A 400 -16.47 -0.22 24.42
C ARG A 400 -17.15 -1.58 24.39
N ASP A 401 -18.35 -1.72 24.98
CA ASP A 401 -19.04 -3.02 25.12
C ASP A 401 -19.39 -3.67 23.76
N GLU A 402 -19.55 -2.87 22.71
CA GLU A 402 -19.90 -3.35 21.37
C GLU A 402 -18.68 -3.86 20.59
N TRP A 403 -17.53 -3.20 20.79
CA TRP A 403 -16.33 -3.36 19.96
C TRP A 403 -15.23 -4.18 20.62
N TYR A 404 -15.22 -4.27 21.94
CA TYR A 404 -14.14 -4.84 22.74
C TYR A 404 -13.58 -6.16 22.17
N SER A 405 -14.44 -7.15 21.92
CA SER A 405 -13.99 -8.47 21.46
C SER A 405 -13.32 -8.43 20.09
N LEU A 406 -13.83 -7.61 19.16
CA LEU A 406 -13.28 -7.49 17.82
C LEU A 406 -12.01 -6.66 17.82
N PHE A 407 -11.98 -5.58 18.61
CA PHE A 407 -10.80 -4.74 18.78
C PHE A 407 -9.62 -5.55 19.36
N VAL A 408 -9.83 -6.30 20.44
CA VAL A 408 -8.79 -7.15 21.03
C VAL A 408 -8.30 -8.20 20.03
N ALA A 409 -9.20 -8.88 19.32
CA ALA A 409 -8.80 -9.88 18.31
C ALA A 409 -7.97 -9.26 17.17
N THR A 410 -8.34 -8.06 16.73
CA THR A 410 -7.64 -7.30 15.68
C THR A 410 -6.26 -6.85 16.18
N LEU A 411 -6.18 -6.31 17.39
CA LEU A 411 -4.94 -5.85 18.00
C LEU A 411 -3.96 -7.01 18.29
N GLU A 412 -4.47 -8.16 18.75
CA GLU A 412 -3.68 -9.38 18.93
C GLU A 412 -3.07 -9.87 17.60
N ARG A 413 -3.86 -9.83 16.52
CA ARG A 413 -3.38 -10.21 15.20
C ARG A 413 -2.33 -9.22 14.68
N TYR A 414 -2.52 -7.94 14.93
CA TYR A 414 -1.58 -6.90 14.56
C TYR A 414 -0.22 -7.07 15.26
N ALA A 415 -0.23 -7.30 16.58
CA ALA A 415 0.98 -7.59 17.36
C ALA A 415 1.77 -8.79 16.82
N GLN A 416 1.07 -9.85 16.40
CA GLN A 416 1.70 -11.03 15.79
C GLN A 416 2.39 -10.73 14.46
N LEU A 417 1.83 -9.82 13.65
CA LEU A 417 2.44 -9.42 12.38
C LEU A 417 3.66 -8.54 12.60
N LEU A 418 3.59 -7.57 13.52
CA LEU A 418 4.71 -6.71 13.92
C LEU A 418 5.96 -7.52 14.29
N GLY A 419 5.78 -8.52 15.17
CA GLY A 419 6.87 -9.41 15.58
C GLY A 419 7.43 -10.32 14.47
N GLN A 420 6.75 -10.45 13.32
CA GLN A 420 7.24 -11.22 12.16
C GLN A 420 8.06 -10.36 11.20
N ILE A 421 7.62 -9.13 10.95
CA ILE A 421 8.20 -8.25 9.93
C ILE A 421 9.38 -7.42 10.47
N THR A 422 9.53 -7.30 11.79
CA THR A 422 10.59 -6.53 12.47
C THR A 422 10.73 -5.09 11.92
N VAL A 423 9.59 -4.47 11.59
CA VAL A 423 9.55 -3.14 10.96
C VAL A 423 9.63 -2.04 12.01
N ASP A 424 8.88 -2.18 13.10
CA ASP A 424 8.82 -1.18 14.17
C ASP A 424 8.70 -1.86 15.55
N GLU A 425 9.82 -1.90 16.29
CA GLU A 425 9.90 -2.54 17.61
C GLU A 425 9.26 -1.67 18.71
N ASP A 426 9.21 -0.35 18.50
CA ASP A 426 8.57 0.58 19.45
C ASP A 426 7.05 0.50 19.33
N GLU A 427 6.54 0.36 18.10
CA GLU A 427 5.13 0.08 17.85
C GLU A 427 4.71 -1.30 18.40
N GLU A 428 5.52 -2.35 18.18
CA GLU A 428 5.27 -3.67 18.76
C GLU A 428 5.18 -3.60 20.29
N LEU A 429 6.12 -2.89 20.93
CA LEU A 429 6.11 -2.68 22.37
C LEU A 429 4.84 -1.95 22.83
N ALA A 430 4.45 -0.86 22.16
CA ALA A 430 3.26 -0.09 22.50
C ALA A 430 1.98 -0.93 22.40
N VAL A 431 1.84 -1.73 21.33
CA VAL A 431 0.69 -2.62 21.12
C VAL A 431 0.62 -3.71 22.19
N LEU A 432 1.76 -4.31 22.57
CA LEU A 432 1.80 -5.32 23.64
C LEU A 432 1.44 -4.75 25.02
N GLU A 433 1.88 -3.52 25.33
CA GLU A 433 1.52 -2.81 26.56
C GLU A 433 0.04 -2.41 26.57
N GLU A 434 -0.51 -1.98 25.42
CA GLU A 434 -1.94 -1.71 25.23
C GLU A 434 -2.78 -2.97 25.50
N LEU A 435 -2.39 -4.12 24.91
CA LEU A 435 -3.07 -5.40 25.12
C LEU A 435 -3.03 -5.86 26.58
N ASP A 436 -1.91 -5.74 27.28
CA ASP A 436 -1.83 -6.09 28.71
C ASP A 436 -2.76 -5.18 29.54
N THR A 437 -2.75 -3.87 29.25
CA THR A 437 -3.59 -2.88 29.96
C THR A 437 -5.08 -3.18 29.77
N ILE A 438 -5.50 -3.46 28.54
CA ILE A 438 -6.90 -3.79 28.21
C ILE A 438 -7.34 -5.04 28.97
N LEU A 439 -6.58 -6.12 28.86
CA LEU A 439 -6.90 -7.37 29.53
C LEU A 439 -6.76 -7.28 31.07
N ALA A 440 -5.99 -6.33 31.60
CA ALA A 440 -5.90 -6.12 33.05
C ALA A 440 -7.23 -5.65 33.66
N VAL A 441 -7.98 -4.84 32.90
CA VAL A 441 -9.26 -4.28 33.33
C VAL A 441 -10.41 -5.23 33.02
N ASP A 442 -10.41 -5.82 31.82
CA ASP A 442 -11.57 -6.53 31.27
C ASP A 442 -11.38 -8.04 31.12
N GLY A 443 -10.16 -8.53 31.25
CA GLY A 443 -9.83 -9.93 31.08
C GLY A 443 -10.54 -10.79 32.12
N ASN A 444 -11.25 -11.82 31.66
CA ASN A 444 -12.04 -12.69 32.51
C ASN A 444 -11.52 -14.12 32.47
N GLY A 445 -10.79 -14.47 33.53
CA GLY A 445 -10.40 -15.84 33.82
C GLY A 445 -9.03 -16.24 33.25
N PRO A 446 -8.73 -17.55 33.26
CA PRO A 446 -7.37 -18.06 33.08
C PRO A 446 -6.76 -17.85 31.70
N ILE A 447 -7.58 -17.75 30.65
CA ILE A 447 -7.10 -17.59 29.27
C ILE A 447 -6.53 -16.18 29.09
N ASP A 448 -7.28 -15.16 29.51
CA ASP A 448 -6.83 -13.77 29.41
C ASP A 448 -5.64 -13.52 30.33
N ALA A 449 -5.61 -14.15 31.51
CA ALA A 449 -4.43 -14.10 32.38
C ALA A 449 -3.17 -14.68 31.70
N LEU A 450 -3.27 -15.78 30.95
CA LEU A 450 -2.13 -16.30 30.16
C LEU A 450 -1.72 -15.37 29.03
N LYS A 451 -2.69 -14.79 28.31
CA LYS A 451 -2.43 -13.82 27.24
C LYS A 451 -1.66 -12.62 27.77
N ARG A 452 -2.11 -12.06 28.90
CA ARG A 452 -1.41 -10.96 29.60
C ARG A 452 0.03 -11.30 29.93
N ILE A 453 0.27 -12.46 30.54
CA ILE A 453 1.64 -12.92 30.84
C ILE A 453 2.45 -13.00 29.54
N SER A 454 1.88 -13.55 28.47
CA SER A 454 2.53 -13.65 27.16
C SER A 454 2.90 -12.29 26.57
N PHE A 455 1.98 -11.32 26.57
CA PHE A 455 2.24 -9.98 26.05
C PHE A 455 3.30 -9.27 26.88
N LYS A 456 3.22 -9.40 28.20
CA LYS A 456 4.18 -8.80 29.12
C LYS A 456 5.58 -9.43 29.00
N VAL A 457 5.67 -10.74 28.74
CA VAL A 457 6.94 -11.40 28.36
C VAL A 457 7.49 -10.81 27.06
N GLY A 458 6.65 -10.64 26.04
CA GLY A 458 7.04 -10.01 24.77
C GLY A 458 7.57 -8.58 24.95
N ALA A 459 6.79 -7.72 25.63
CA ALA A 459 7.19 -6.36 25.95
C ALA A 459 8.50 -6.31 26.75
N THR A 460 8.68 -7.19 27.73
CA THR A 460 9.92 -7.26 28.52
C THR A 460 11.14 -7.66 27.68
N LYS A 461 10.95 -8.56 26.69
CA LYS A 461 12.00 -8.94 25.73
C LYS A 461 12.43 -7.72 24.89
N LEU A 462 11.47 -6.92 24.41
CA LEU A 462 11.75 -5.71 23.64
C LEU A 462 12.43 -4.63 24.49
N LEU A 463 11.93 -4.37 25.71
CA LEU A 463 12.55 -3.42 26.65
C LEU A 463 14.02 -3.78 26.94
N LEU A 464 14.31 -5.05 27.18
CA LEU A 464 15.69 -5.54 27.36
C LEU A 464 16.55 -5.32 26.13
N LYS A 465 16.02 -5.59 24.94
CA LYS A 465 16.70 -5.43 23.67
C LYS A 465 17.00 -3.95 23.37
N ASN A 466 16.07 -3.07 23.69
CA ASN A 466 16.19 -1.61 23.53
C ASN A 466 17.06 -0.95 24.61
N GLY A 467 17.49 -1.71 25.63
CA GLY A 467 18.33 -1.22 26.72
C GLY A 467 17.57 -0.44 27.81
N GLU A 468 16.25 -0.53 27.85
CA GLU A 468 15.39 0.10 28.87
C GLU A 468 15.35 -0.72 30.17
N LEU A 469 16.52 -0.82 30.83
CA LEU A 469 16.75 -1.76 31.94
C LEU A 469 15.83 -1.55 33.15
N ASP A 470 15.49 -0.30 33.49
CA ASP A 470 14.63 -0.01 34.64
C ASP A 470 13.18 -0.47 34.41
N ARG A 471 12.65 -0.22 33.21
CA ARG A 471 11.32 -0.71 32.81
C ARG A 471 11.29 -2.23 32.69
N ALA A 472 12.33 -2.83 32.11
CA ALA A 472 12.45 -4.27 32.01
C ALA A 472 12.50 -4.94 33.40
N ARG A 473 13.19 -4.33 34.38
CA ARG A 473 13.24 -4.81 35.77
C ARG A 473 11.86 -4.79 36.40
N LEU A 474 11.16 -3.66 36.34
CA LEU A 474 9.80 -3.54 36.87
C LEU A 474 8.86 -4.56 36.20
N ALA A 475 8.91 -4.69 34.88
CA ALA A 475 8.08 -5.62 34.15
C ALA A 475 8.35 -7.09 34.54
N THR A 476 9.61 -7.43 34.85
CA THR A 476 10.00 -8.77 35.32
C THR A 476 9.53 -9.07 36.75
N GLU A 477 9.48 -8.06 37.62
CA GLU A 477 8.91 -8.16 38.97
C GLU A 477 7.39 -8.40 38.89
N GLU A 478 6.69 -7.63 38.06
CA GLU A 478 5.25 -7.80 37.81
C GLU A 478 4.93 -9.17 37.21
N LEU A 479 5.76 -9.65 36.26
CA LEU A 479 5.63 -11.01 35.72
C LEU A 479 5.74 -12.09 36.81
N GLN A 480 6.64 -11.90 37.79
CA GLN A 480 6.79 -12.84 38.90
C GLN A 480 5.52 -12.87 39.77
N GLU A 481 4.91 -11.71 40.04
CA GLU A 481 3.64 -11.62 40.77
C GLU A 481 2.51 -12.31 40.01
N MET A 482 2.39 -12.05 38.70
CA MET A 482 1.36 -12.63 37.84
C MET A 482 1.48 -14.16 37.76
N LEU A 483 2.70 -14.69 37.59
CA LEU A 483 2.95 -16.13 37.59
C LEU A 483 2.60 -16.77 38.95
N SER A 484 3.01 -16.13 40.05
CA SER A 484 2.76 -16.64 41.41
C SER A 484 1.26 -16.65 41.77
N GLY A 485 0.49 -15.69 41.24
CA GLY A 485 -0.95 -15.59 41.42
C GLY A 485 -1.79 -16.42 40.44
N PHE A 486 -1.16 -17.11 39.48
CA PHE A 486 -1.87 -17.87 38.46
C PHE A 486 -2.54 -19.12 39.07
N PRO A 487 -3.83 -19.41 38.79
CA PRO A 487 -4.50 -20.51 39.49
C PRO A 487 -3.95 -21.89 39.10
N VAL A 488 -4.04 -22.89 39.98
CA VAL A 488 -3.31 -24.17 39.81
C VAL A 488 -4.08 -25.22 38.99
N GLU A 489 -5.40 -25.08 38.82
CA GLU A 489 -6.26 -26.13 38.23
C GLU A 489 -6.67 -25.86 36.77
N PHE A 490 -5.86 -26.26 35.79
CA PHE A 490 -6.21 -26.16 34.36
C PHE A 490 -5.79 -27.39 33.53
N GLY A 491 -6.46 -27.60 32.39
CA GLY A 491 -6.18 -28.69 31.46
C GLY A 491 -4.75 -28.68 30.89
N THR A 492 -4.30 -29.83 30.38
CA THR A 492 -2.90 -30.08 29.98
C THR A 492 -2.31 -29.03 29.04
N GLN A 493 -3.05 -28.61 28.00
CA GLN A 493 -2.57 -27.61 27.03
C GLN A 493 -2.30 -26.22 27.64
N ARG A 494 -3.02 -25.84 28.71
CA ARG A 494 -2.84 -24.55 29.38
C ARG A 494 -1.68 -24.60 30.36
N ALA A 495 -1.52 -25.71 31.08
CA ALA A 495 -0.35 -25.97 31.93
C ALA A 495 0.96 -25.92 31.12
N ASP A 496 0.89 -26.41 29.90
CA ASP A 496 1.96 -26.43 28.90
C ASP A 496 2.38 -25.02 28.44
N GLN A 497 1.42 -24.11 28.21
CA GLN A 497 1.68 -22.70 27.86
C GLN A 497 2.21 -21.92 29.07
N TYR A 498 1.59 -22.11 30.23
CA TYR A 498 2.03 -21.51 31.49
C TYR A 498 3.49 -21.85 31.79
N SER A 499 3.86 -23.13 31.67
CA SER A 499 5.24 -23.58 31.91
C SER A 499 6.25 -22.93 30.96
N ALA A 500 5.87 -22.72 29.69
CA ALA A 500 6.74 -22.03 28.73
C ALA A 500 6.97 -20.57 29.11
N LEU A 501 5.91 -19.85 29.52
CA LEU A 501 5.99 -18.45 29.96
C LEU A 501 6.81 -18.31 31.25
N GLU A 502 6.73 -19.29 32.15
CA GLU A 502 7.52 -19.32 33.36
C GLU A 502 9.02 -19.54 33.09
N LEU A 503 9.36 -20.38 32.11
CA LEU A 503 10.74 -20.52 31.65
C LEU A 503 11.23 -19.22 30.99
N ASP A 504 10.43 -18.59 30.15
CA ASP A 504 10.75 -17.28 29.55
C ASP A 504 11.02 -16.21 30.63
N HIS A 505 10.20 -16.15 31.67
CA HIS A 505 10.41 -15.25 32.82
C HIS A 505 11.76 -15.48 33.51
N LEU A 506 12.14 -16.75 33.74
CA LEU A 506 13.42 -17.09 34.36
C LEU A 506 14.62 -16.72 33.49
N VAL A 507 14.48 -16.81 32.15
CA VAL A 507 15.49 -16.29 31.21
C VAL A 507 15.63 -14.77 31.37
N LEU A 508 14.51 -14.03 31.34
CA LEU A 508 14.50 -12.56 31.45
C LEU A 508 15.13 -12.09 32.77
N LYS A 509 14.74 -12.73 33.88
CA LYS A 509 15.28 -12.47 35.21
C LYS A 509 16.79 -12.69 35.25
N GLY A 510 17.26 -13.83 34.75
CA GLY A 510 18.68 -14.13 34.72
C GLY A 510 19.48 -13.18 33.81
N ASP A 511 18.89 -12.73 32.70
CA ASP A 511 19.52 -11.75 31.80
C ASP A 511 19.66 -10.39 32.46
N LEU A 512 18.63 -9.90 33.16
CA LEU A 512 18.69 -8.66 33.92
C LEU A 512 19.77 -8.69 35.00
N GLU A 513 19.83 -9.76 35.78
CA GLU A 513 20.87 -9.92 36.82
C GLU A 513 22.27 -9.96 36.21
N ARG A 514 22.43 -10.64 35.07
CA ARG A 514 23.71 -10.71 34.35
C ARG A 514 24.13 -9.34 33.82
N ILE A 515 23.19 -8.56 33.26
CA ILE A 515 23.45 -7.19 32.78
C ILE A 515 23.81 -6.26 33.96
N ALA A 516 23.18 -6.47 35.12
CA ALA A 516 23.51 -5.76 36.36
C ALA A 516 24.79 -6.25 37.05
N GLU A 517 25.59 -7.09 36.39
CA GLU A 517 26.83 -7.70 36.90
C GLU A 517 26.65 -8.55 38.18
N ASN A 518 25.42 -8.95 38.50
CA ASN A 518 25.11 -9.86 39.61
C ASN A 518 25.11 -11.32 39.11
N ASN A 519 26.31 -11.86 38.89
CA ASN A 519 26.47 -13.23 38.40
C ASN A 519 25.82 -14.27 39.32
N ALA A 520 25.83 -14.08 40.65
CA ALA A 520 25.21 -15.00 41.58
C ALA A 520 23.67 -15.05 41.41
N GLY A 521 23.03 -13.89 41.25
CA GLY A 521 21.60 -13.79 40.95
C GLY A 521 21.25 -14.39 39.59
N ALA A 522 22.07 -14.13 38.57
CA ALA A 522 21.89 -14.68 37.24
C ALA A 522 21.95 -16.21 37.22
N VAL A 523 22.97 -16.79 37.87
CA VAL A 523 23.14 -18.24 38.01
C VAL A 523 21.94 -18.84 38.72
N ALA A 524 21.52 -18.27 39.86
CA ALA A 524 20.37 -18.78 40.61
C ALA A 524 19.08 -18.82 39.76
N ALA A 525 18.81 -17.77 38.98
CA ALA A 525 17.65 -17.71 38.09
C ALA A 525 17.73 -18.76 36.96
N TYR A 526 18.89 -18.87 36.30
CA TYR A 526 19.06 -19.85 35.22
C TYR A 526 19.05 -21.30 35.73
N GLU A 527 19.60 -21.59 36.90
CA GLU A 527 19.55 -22.93 37.52
C GLU A 527 18.12 -23.33 37.87
N GLN A 528 17.34 -22.39 38.41
CA GLN A 528 15.92 -22.60 38.66
C GLN A 528 15.20 -22.97 37.36
N GLY A 529 15.44 -22.23 36.27
CA GLY A 529 14.85 -22.50 34.96
C GLY A 529 15.30 -23.83 34.37
N PHE A 530 16.59 -24.15 34.47
CA PHE A 530 17.16 -25.41 34.01
C PHE A 530 16.55 -26.60 34.72
N ASN A 531 16.47 -26.57 36.05
CA ASN A 531 15.88 -27.66 36.84
C ASN A 531 14.39 -27.82 36.53
N LYS A 532 13.66 -26.71 36.41
CA LYS A 532 12.24 -26.73 36.06
C LYS A 532 12.00 -27.33 34.68
N ALA A 533 12.80 -26.94 33.68
CA ALA A 533 12.71 -27.52 32.35
C ALA A 533 12.96 -29.04 32.37
N ARG A 534 13.85 -29.56 33.24
CA ARG A 534 14.11 -31.02 33.35
C ARG A 534 12.92 -31.80 33.90
N GLU A 535 12.10 -31.18 34.74
CA GLU A 535 10.90 -31.81 35.33
C GLU A 535 9.76 -31.94 34.31
N LEU A 536 9.76 -31.12 33.25
CA LEU A 536 8.77 -31.12 32.18
C LEU A 536 9.01 -32.29 31.19
N SER A 537 8.62 -33.49 31.59
CA SER A 537 8.86 -34.74 30.84
C SER A 537 8.02 -34.93 29.56
N SER A 538 6.96 -34.14 29.34
CA SER A 538 5.94 -34.36 28.31
C SER A 538 6.24 -33.75 26.93
N LYS A 539 7.18 -32.79 26.82
CA LYS A 539 7.40 -31.98 25.60
C LYS A 539 8.83 -32.01 25.08
N ARG A 540 9.28 -33.12 24.49
CA ARG A 540 10.69 -33.33 24.12
C ARG A 540 11.32 -32.20 23.27
N GLY A 541 10.59 -31.53 22.37
CA GLY A 541 11.16 -30.50 21.49
C GLY A 541 11.44 -29.15 22.18
N GLU A 542 10.38 -28.49 22.67
CA GLU A 542 10.44 -27.18 23.35
C GLU A 542 11.31 -27.24 24.61
N VAL A 543 11.18 -28.31 25.40
CA VAL A 543 11.96 -28.51 26.62
C VAL A 543 13.44 -28.68 26.30
N THR A 544 13.79 -29.41 25.24
CA THR A 544 15.20 -29.54 24.82
C THR A 544 15.78 -28.19 24.42
N ARG A 545 15.00 -27.32 23.74
CA ARG A 545 15.44 -25.97 23.39
C ARG A 545 15.64 -25.10 24.63
N ALA A 546 14.72 -25.14 25.60
CA ALA A 546 14.86 -24.41 26.86
C ALA A 546 16.06 -24.90 27.67
N LEU A 547 16.25 -26.22 27.80
CA LEU A 547 17.39 -26.83 28.47
C LEU A 547 18.72 -26.42 27.83
N PHE A 548 18.76 -26.37 26.50
CA PHE A 548 19.92 -25.86 25.78
C PHE A 548 20.18 -24.39 26.09
N ASP A 549 19.15 -23.53 26.05
CA ASP A 549 19.31 -22.10 26.28
C ASP A 549 19.79 -21.81 27.71
N PHE A 550 19.16 -22.41 28.73
CA PHE A 550 19.62 -22.29 30.11
C PHE A 550 21.04 -22.83 30.32
N ALA A 551 21.37 -24.00 29.75
CA ALA A 551 22.71 -24.57 29.89
C ALA A 551 23.78 -23.71 29.20
N MET A 552 23.47 -23.09 28.06
CA MET A 552 24.36 -22.13 27.39
C MET A 552 24.61 -20.91 28.26
N ARG A 553 23.56 -20.34 28.84
CA ARG A 553 23.64 -19.16 29.71
C ARG A 553 24.44 -19.47 30.98
N LEU A 554 24.15 -20.60 31.63
CA LEU A 554 24.90 -21.09 32.80
C LEU A 554 26.37 -21.36 32.49
N ALA A 555 26.69 -21.94 31.33
CA ALA A 555 28.08 -22.15 30.92
C ALA A 555 28.86 -20.84 30.74
N GLN A 556 28.17 -19.73 30.44
CA GLN A 556 28.78 -18.41 30.26
C GLN A 556 28.84 -17.59 31.56
N THR A 557 27.95 -17.84 32.52
CA THR A 557 27.83 -17.03 33.74
C THR A 557 28.31 -17.70 35.01
N ALA A 558 28.24 -19.02 35.10
CA ALA A 558 28.64 -19.76 36.30
C ALA A 558 30.15 -19.65 36.57
N GLY A 559 30.53 -19.93 37.82
CA GLY A 559 31.93 -19.94 38.23
C GLY A 559 32.76 -21.02 37.49
N PRO A 560 34.09 -20.92 37.49
CA PRO A 560 34.98 -21.82 36.75
C PRO A 560 34.86 -23.30 37.16
N GLU A 561 34.39 -23.58 38.37
CA GLU A 561 34.15 -24.94 38.86
C GLU A 561 32.89 -25.58 38.25
N GLU A 562 31.82 -24.80 38.06
CA GLU A 562 30.49 -25.28 37.65
C GLU A 562 30.24 -25.12 36.15
N ALA A 563 30.70 -24.02 35.54
CA ALA A 563 30.50 -23.72 34.12
C ALA A 563 30.82 -24.89 33.16
N PRO A 564 31.88 -25.70 33.37
CA PRO A 564 32.18 -26.84 32.51
C PRO A 564 31.09 -27.92 32.51
N GLN A 565 30.39 -28.15 33.63
CA GLN A 565 29.31 -29.14 33.69
C GLN A 565 28.09 -28.70 32.87
N TYR A 566 27.82 -27.39 32.87
CA TYR A 566 26.75 -26.79 32.07
C TYR A 566 27.11 -26.77 30.60
N ALA A 567 28.39 -26.57 30.25
CA ALA A 567 28.85 -26.70 28.87
C ALA A 567 28.62 -28.12 28.32
N MET A 568 28.90 -29.16 29.11
CA MET A 568 28.62 -30.55 28.75
C MET A 568 27.11 -30.85 28.66
N SER A 569 26.30 -30.19 29.49
CA SER A 569 24.84 -30.30 29.42
C SER A 569 24.29 -29.64 28.15
N ALA A 570 24.78 -28.45 27.78
CA ALA A 570 24.39 -27.76 26.56
C ALA A 570 24.67 -28.60 25.30
N LEU A 571 25.84 -29.27 25.23
CA LEU A 571 26.13 -30.22 24.15
C LEU A 571 25.08 -31.34 24.04
N SER A 572 24.57 -31.81 25.18
CA SER A 572 23.64 -32.93 25.26
C SER A 572 22.21 -32.54 24.88
N TYR A 573 21.85 -31.26 25.04
CA TYR A 573 20.52 -30.72 24.75
C TYR A 573 20.45 -29.92 23.46
N ALA A 574 21.50 -29.86 22.64
CA ALA A 574 21.46 -29.06 21.42
C ALA A 574 20.30 -29.48 20.48
N PRO A 575 19.33 -28.60 20.20
CA PRO A 575 18.10 -28.99 19.50
C PRO A 575 18.33 -29.28 18.01
N THR A 576 19.35 -28.67 17.41
CA THR A 576 19.72 -28.86 16.00
C THR A 576 21.24 -28.90 15.82
N SER A 577 21.68 -29.48 14.71
CA SER A 577 23.09 -29.40 14.28
C SER A 577 23.57 -27.95 14.12
N SER A 578 22.69 -27.03 13.70
CA SER A 578 23.03 -25.61 13.51
C SER A 578 23.25 -24.88 14.83
N SER A 579 22.38 -25.08 15.83
CA SER A 579 22.53 -24.49 17.16
C SER A 579 23.78 -25.01 17.86
N LEU A 580 24.08 -26.31 17.72
CA LEU A 580 25.32 -26.89 18.21
C LEU A 580 26.54 -26.24 17.54
N THR A 581 26.51 -26.14 16.20
CA THR A 581 27.61 -25.57 15.42
C THR A 581 27.92 -24.13 15.82
N ALA A 582 26.90 -23.29 16.04
CA ALA A 582 27.10 -21.90 16.44
C ALA A 582 27.72 -21.77 17.84
N SER A 583 27.41 -22.70 18.75
CA SER A 583 27.81 -22.61 20.17
C SER A 583 29.09 -23.36 20.53
N ILE A 584 29.58 -24.27 19.66
CA ILE A 584 30.72 -25.15 19.96
C ILE A 584 31.97 -24.39 20.41
N SER A 585 32.33 -23.30 19.75
CA SER A 585 33.53 -22.53 20.09
C SER A 585 33.45 -21.91 21.49
N THR A 586 32.27 -21.43 21.88
CA THR A 586 32.02 -20.91 23.22
C THR A 586 32.15 -22.01 24.28
N LEU A 587 31.48 -23.14 24.05
CA LEU A 587 31.49 -24.27 24.98
C LEU A 587 32.89 -24.89 25.13
N ALA A 588 33.62 -24.97 24.02
CA ALA A 588 35.01 -25.39 23.96
C ALA A 588 35.91 -24.55 24.86
N GLU A 589 35.74 -23.23 24.84
CA GLU A 589 36.55 -22.31 25.64
C GLU A 589 36.28 -22.49 27.15
N VAL A 590 35.01 -22.69 27.53
CA VAL A 590 34.62 -22.96 28.93
C VAL A 590 35.30 -24.23 29.44
N VAL A 591 35.27 -25.31 28.65
CA VAL A 591 35.91 -26.58 29.02
C VAL A 591 37.44 -26.46 29.08
N LEU A 592 38.06 -25.75 28.13
CA LEU A 592 39.52 -25.58 28.08
C LEU A 592 40.09 -24.78 29.25
N ARG A 593 39.28 -23.94 29.90
CA ARG A 593 39.68 -23.12 31.06
C ARG A 593 39.42 -23.81 32.40
N SER A 594 38.81 -24.98 32.40
CA SER A 594 38.51 -25.73 33.62
C SER A 594 39.75 -26.37 34.22
N ASP A 595 39.83 -26.40 35.55
CA ASP A 595 40.82 -27.23 36.27
C ASP A 595 40.64 -28.73 36.01
N ARG A 596 39.46 -29.14 35.50
CA ARG A 596 39.13 -30.51 35.08
C ARG A 596 39.29 -30.74 33.57
N ALA A 597 39.99 -29.85 32.86
CA ALA A 597 40.19 -29.96 31.42
C ALA A 597 40.76 -31.32 30.98
N GLN A 598 41.61 -31.95 31.82
CA GLN A 598 42.16 -33.28 31.56
C GLN A 598 41.08 -34.35 31.35
N ASP A 599 39.99 -34.30 32.10
CA ASP A 599 38.88 -35.26 32.01
C ASP A 599 37.81 -34.80 31.02
N LEU A 600 37.56 -33.50 30.95
CA LEU A 600 36.43 -32.94 30.21
C LEU A 600 36.72 -32.72 28.72
N VAL A 601 37.96 -32.40 28.33
CA VAL A 601 38.32 -32.20 26.92
C VAL A 601 38.10 -33.48 26.09
N PRO A 602 38.57 -34.66 26.51
CA PRO A 602 38.26 -35.90 25.82
C PRO A 602 36.76 -36.12 25.62
N GLU A 603 35.97 -36.01 26.68
CA GLU A 603 34.53 -36.23 26.63
C GLU A 603 33.81 -35.20 25.75
N PHE A 604 34.24 -33.93 25.80
CA PHE A 604 33.74 -32.87 24.92
C PHE A 604 33.94 -33.24 23.45
N VAL A 605 35.15 -33.68 23.08
CA VAL A 605 35.47 -34.06 21.70
C VAL A 605 34.64 -35.25 21.25
N ARG A 606 34.43 -36.25 22.13
CA ARG A 606 33.59 -37.41 21.80
C ARG A 606 32.17 -37.01 21.45
N ARG A 607 31.58 -36.10 22.23
CA ARG A 607 30.20 -35.63 22.02
C ARG A 607 30.07 -34.66 20.85
N ALA A 608 31.01 -33.74 20.69
CA ALA A 608 30.92 -32.67 19.71
C ALA A 608 31.38 -33.09 18.30
N PHE A 609 32.42 -33.94 18.19
CA PHE A 609 33.19 -34.08 16.95
C PHE A 609 33.26 -35.49 16.37
N MET A 610 32.93 -36.55 17.11
CA MET A 610 33.03 -37.93 16.58
C MET A 610 31.93 -38.30 15.57
N ASN A 611 30.91 -37.47 15.40
CA ASN A 611 29.91 -37.66 14.34
C ASN A 611 30.42 -37.06 13.02
N ARG A 612 30.83 -37.92 12.07
CA ARG A 612 31.35 -37.51 10.75
C ARG A 612 30.44 -36.56 9.97
N ARG A 613 29.11 -36.66 10.12
CA ARG A 613 28.18 -35.71 9.47
C ARG A 613 28.32 -34.32 10.08
N MET A 614 28.53 -34.22 11.39
CA MET A 614 28.73 -32.93 12.07
C MET A 614 30.07 -32.29 11.73
N THR A 615 31.12 -33.07 11.52
CA THR A 615 32.44 -32.57 11.10
C THR A 615 32.36 -31.70 9.85
N HIS A 616 31.52 -32.08 8.89
CA HIS A 616 31.32 -31.30 7.66
C HIS A 616 30.59 -29.97 7.92
N PHE A 617 29.46 -29.99 8.63
CA PHE A 617 28.68 -28.77 8.92
C PHE A 617 29.46 -27.76 9.78
N ILE A 618 30.17 -28.24 10.80
CA ILE A 618 31.00 -27.40 11.68
C ILE A 618 32.16 -26.82 10.89
N GLY A 619 32.87 -27.65 10.11
CA GLY A 619 33.95 -27.18 9.24
C GLY A 619 33.49 -26.13 8.23
N ALA A 620 32.31 -26.34 7.61
CA ALA A 620 31.71 -25.38 6.70
C ALA A 620 31.37 -24.04 7.37
N HIS A 621 30.90 -24.05 8.62
CA HIS A 621 30.55 -22.85 9.40
C HIS A 621 31.78 -22.04 9.83
N TYR A 622 32.78 -22.71 10.41
CA TYR A 622 33.99 -22.04 10.90
C TYR A 622 34.97 -21.72 9.77
N GLY A 623 34.91 -22.44 8.64
CA GLY A 623 35.65 -22.15 7.41
C GLY A 623 35.07 -21.02 6.56
N ARG A 624 34.01 -20.32 6.99
CA ARG A 624 33.39 -19.22 6.21
C ARG A 624 34.28 -17.99 6.05
N GLY A 625 35.23 -17.81 6.95
CA GLY A 625 36.20 -16.73 6.88
C GLY A 625 37.45 -17.01 7.71
N ALA A 626 38.59 -16.55 7.21
CA ALA A 626 39.91 -16.89 7.76
C ALA A 626 40.12 -16.48 9.23
N GLY A 627 39.47 -15.41 9.72
CA GLY A 627 39.55 -15.02 11.13
C GLY A 627 38.85 -16.00 12.07
N ILE A 628 37.62 -16.38 11.74
CA ILE A 628 36.84 -17.39 12.49
C ILE A 628 37.52 -18.76 12.41
N ALA A 629 38.02 -19.12 11.21
CA ALA A 629 38.71 -20.37 10.98
C ALA A 629 39.99 -20.49 11.82
N ARG A 630 40.79 -19.42 11.90
CA ARG A 630 42.00 -19.36 12.74
C ARG A 630 41.66 -19.51 14.22
N GLN A 631 40.71 -18.72 14.73
CA GLN A 631 40.33 -18.77 16.15
C GLN A 631 39.88 -20.19 16.54
N PHE A 632 39.09 -20.82 15.68
CA PHE A 632 38.63 -22.18 15.91
C PHE A 632 39.77 -23.20 15.79
N ALA A 633 40.68 -23.06 14.82
CA ALA A 633 41.87 -23.90 14.70
C ALA A 633 42.79 -23.81 15.94
N ASP A 634 42.97 -22.62 16.51
CA ASP A 634 43.76 -22.41 17.74
C ASP A 634 43.08 -23.10 18.94
N GLN A 635 41.75 -23.10 19.01
CA GLN A 635 41.00 -23.85 20.03
C GLN A 635 41.16 -25.36 19.86
N LEU A 636 41.06 -25.88 18.63
CA LEU A 636 41.33 -27.29 18.34
C LEU A 636 42.76 -27.66 18.74
N PHE A 637 43.73 -26.77 18.51
CA PHE A 637 45.14 -27.02 18.85
C PHE A 637 45.31 -27.15 20.36
N ARG A 638 44.72 -26.24 21.14
CA ARG A 638 44.70 -26.33 22.61
C ARG A 638 44.03 -27.61 23.12
N MET A 639 42.95 -28.06 22.47
CA MET A 639 42.33 -29.35 22.80
C MET A 639 43.27 -30.52 22.52
N ALA A 640 43.95 -30.51 21.36
CA ALA A 640 44.91 -31.54 20.99
C ALA A 640 46.12 -31.55 21.95
N GLU A 641 46.57 -30.40 22.45
CA GLU A 641 47.62 -30.34 23.47
C GLU A 641 47.22 -31.02 24.78
N TRP A 642 45.95 -30.91 25.17
CA TRP A 642 45.42 -31.61 26.34
C TRP A 642 45.37 -33.13 26.13
N VAL A 643 44.87 -33.56 24.97
CA VAL A 643 44.77 -34.99 24.62
C VAL A 643 46.16 -35.61 24.50
N GLY A 644 47.12 -34.92 23.89
CA GLY A 644 48.50 -35.40 23.68
C GLY A 644 49.35 -35.51 24.96
N ARG A 645 48.86 -35.05 26.12
CA ARG A 645 49.49 -35.28 27.44
C ARG A 645 49.11 -36.64 28.05
N SER A 646 48.10 -37.29 27.49
CA SER A 646 47.60 -38.61 27.89
C SER A 646 47.96 -39.62 26.81
N ASP A 647 48.77 -40.63 27.13
CA ASP A 647 49.24 -41.67 26.20
C ASP A 647 48.12 -42.60 25.64
N GLN A 648 46.83 -42.26 25.79
CA GLN A 648 45.74 -43.23 25.64
C GLN A 648 44.69 -42.98 24.54
N GLU A 649 44.72 -41.88 23.77
CA GLU A 649 43.56 -41.57 22.90
C GLU A 649 43.85 -41.13 21.44
N PRO A 650 44.44 -42.00 20.59
CA PRO A 650 44.69 -41.70 19.17
C PRO A 650 43.43 -41.35 18.36
N GLU A 651 42.28 -41.92 18.73
CA GLU A 651 40.99 -41.67 18.05
C GLU A 651 40.50 -40.23 18.24
N ILE A 652 40.75 -39.63 19.41
CA ILE A 652 40.35 -38.24 19.70
C ILE A 652 41.21 -37.26 18.90
N LEU A 653 42.52 -37.49 18.87
CA LEU A 653 43.45 -36.69 18.07
C LEU A 653 43.12 -36.79 16.57
N SER A 654 42.75 -37.98 16.09
CA SER A 654 42.29 -38.19 14.71
C SER A 654 40.98 -37.42 14.42
N SER A 655 40.03 -37.40 15.35
CA SER A 655 38.76 -36.65 15.22
C SER A 655 38.99 -35.13 15.17
N LEU A 656 39.82 -34.58 16.06
CA LEU A 656 40.22 -33.18 16.05
C LEU A 656 40.93 -32.80 14.75
N THR A 657 41.80 -33.69 14.26
CA THR A 657 42.50 -33.51 12.98
C THR A 657 41.52 -33.50 11.81
N ALA A 658 40.52 -34.40 11.79
CA ALA A 658 39.47 -34.40 10.78
C ALA A 658 38.63 -33.10 10.80
N MET A 659 38.40 -32.53 11.97
CA MET A 659 37.74 -31.21 12.08
C MET A 659 38.60 -30.09 11.50
N LEU A 660 39.90 -30.05 11.85
CA LEU A 660 40.84 -29.06 11.32
C LEU A 660 40.92 -29.14 9.78
N LEU A 661 40.98 -30.36 9.24
CA LEU A 661 40.92 -30.61 7.80
C LEU A 661 39.63 -30.06 7.17
N SER A 662 38.47 -30.35 7.78
CA SER A 662 37.17 -29.87 7.30
C SER A 662 37.09 -28.34 7.25
N VAL A 663 37.60 -27.65 8.27
CA VAL A 663 37.69 -26.17 8.32
C VAL A 663 38.59 -25.65 7.20
N GLY A 664 39.76 -26.25 7.00
CA GLY A 664 40.70 -25.88 5.95
C GLY A 664 40.18 -26.12 4.53
N GLN A 665 39.45 -27.22 4.30
CA GLN A 665 38.80 -27.52 3.01
C GLN A 665 37.69 -26.51 2.69
N ALA A 666 36.86 -26.17 3.68
CA ALA A 666 35.79 -25.18 3.51
C ALA A 666 36.35 -23.77 3.22
N LEU A 667 37.48 -23.42 3.82
CA LEU A 667 38.15 -22.14 3.59
C LEU A 667 38.81 -22.07 2.19
N THR A 668 39.47 -23.16 1.76
CA THR A 668 40.20 -23.20 0.48
C THR A 668 39.31 -23.42 -0.74
N GLY A 669 38.11 -23.99 -0.57
CA GLY A 669 37.18 -24.36 -1.65
C GLY A 669 36.24 -23.27 -2.18
N ARG A 670 36.34 -22.01 -1.73
CA ARG A 670 35.38 -20.93 -2.12
C ARG A 670 35.77 -20.17 -3.41
N PRO A 671 34.81 -19.70 -4.23
CA PRO A 671 35.08 -18.92 -5.46
C PRO A 671 35.84 -17.61 -5.23
N ASP A 672 36.54 -17.13 -6.27
CA ASP A 672 37.44 -15.96 -6.23
C ASP A 672 36.80 -14.62 -5.85
N SER A 673 35.47 -14.48 -5.91
CA SER A 673 34.74 -13.22 -5.78
C SER A 673 34.60 -12.65 -4.35
N MET A 674 34.85 -13.44 -3.30
CA MET A 674 34.77 -12.96 -1.89
C MET A 674 36.14 -12.56 -1.28
N ARG A 675 37.23 -12.54 -2.05
CA ARG A 675 38.62 -12.66 -1.55
C ARG A 675 39.39 -11.36 -1.24
N LEU A 676 38.74 -10.19 -1.25
CA LEU A 676 39.45 -8.90 -1.17
C LEU A 676 39.84 -8.43 0.24
N VAL A 677 39.32 -9.04 1.32
CA VAL A 677 39.66 -8.68 2.72
C VAL A 677 40.44 -9.80 3.47
N GLN A 678 40.56 -11.01 2.91
CA GLN A 678 40.99 -12.21 3.65
C GLN A 678 42.50 -12.53 3.67
N ARG A 679 43.34 -11.89 2.84
CA ARG A 679 44.73 -12.32 2.61
C ARG A 679 45.69 -12.21 3.81
N ARG A 680 45.40 -11.34 4.79
CA ARG A 680 46.21 -11.23 6.03
C ARG A 680 45.90 -12.33 7.05
N LEU A 681 44.74 -13.00 6.92
CA LEU A 681 44.22 -13.98 7.86
C LEU A 681 44.56 -15.43 7.47
N ASP A 682 44.77 -15.70 6.17
CA ASP A 682 45.13 -17.03 5.65
C ASP A 682 46.50 -17.54 6.15
N ARG A 683 47.47 -16.64 6.41
CA ARG A 683 48.74 -17.03 7.06
C ARG A 683 48.55 -17.57 8.46
N GLY A 684 47.66 -16.95 9.25
CA GLY A 684 47.50 -17.32 10.65
C GLY A 684 46.99 -18.76 10.84
N ILE A 685 46.03 -19.19 10.01
CA ILE A 685 45.57 -20.59 10.04
C ILE A 685 46.60 -21.56 9.46
N SER A 686 47.36 -21.16 8.43
CA SER A 686 48.47 -21.96 7.89
C SER A 686 49.56 -22.19 8.95
N ASP A 687 49.87 -21.17 9.76
CA ASP A 687 50.83 -21.27 10.86
C ASP A 687 50.32 -22.24 11.94
N THR A 688 49.02 -22.17 12.30
CA THR A 688 48.39 -23.11 13.26
C THR A 688 48.42 -24.55 12.73
N ILE A 689 48.14 -24.77 11.43
CA ILE A 689 48.25 -26.10 10.80
C ILE A 689 49.71 -26.57 10.78
N GLY A 690 50.67 -25.69 10.51
CA GLY A 690 52.10 -26.00 10.59
C GLY A 690 52.50 -26.48 11.99
N ALA A 691 52.11 -25.73 13.02
CA ALA A 691 52.33 -26.12 14.41
C ALA A 691 51.66 -27.45 14.76
N TRP A 692 50.47 -27.71 14.20
CA TRP A 692 49.79 -29.00 14.36
C TRP A 692 50.59 -30.16 13.77
N ILE A 693 51.10 -29.99 12.55
CA ILE A 693 51.93 -31.00 11.87
C ILE A 693 53.20 -31.27 12.67
N ASP A 694 53.90 -30.21 13.09
CA ASP A 694 55.18 -30.34 13.81
C ASP A 694 55.01 -31.08 15.14
N ARG A 695 53.91 -30.82 15.85
CA ARG A 695 53.68 -31.37 17.18
C ARG A 695 53.00 -32.72 17.19
N PHE A 696 51.98 -32.91 16.36
CA PHE A 696 51.11 -34.09 16.40
C PHE A 696 51.34 -35.02 15.22
N GLY A 697 52.05 -34.59 14.16
CA GLY A 697 52.30 -35.36 12.94
C GLY A 697 52.77 -36.81 13.16
N PRO A 698 53.71 -37.10 14.09
CA PRO A 698 54.14 -38.48 14.37
C PRO A 698 53.04 -39.41 14.91
N LEU A 699 51.93 -38.83 15.41
CA LEU A 699 50.80 -39.55 16.01
C LEU A 699 49.60 -39.67 15.07
N LEU A 700 49.64 -39.05 13.88
CA LEU A 700 48.55 -39.03 12.92
C LEU A 700 48.61 -40.21 11.94
N HIS A 701 47.44 -40.60 11.40
CA HIS A 701 47.40 -41.51 10.26
C HIS A 701 48.09 -40.87 9.04
N PRO A 702 48.88 -41.62 8.23
CA PRO A 702 49.60 -41.06 7.09
C PRO A 702 48.74 -40.26 6.12
N GLU A 703 47.49 -40.69 5.89
CA GLU A 703 46.53 -39.97 5.03
C GLU A 703 46.14 -38.61 5.62
N GLN A 704 45.86 -38.53 6.92
CA GLN A 704 45.50 -37.24 7.56
C GLN A 704 46.67 -36.27 7.58
N LEU A 705 47.90 -36.78 7.74
CA LEU A 705 49.11 -35.98 7.66
C LEU A 705 49.31 -35.43 6.24
N ALA A 706 49.12 -36.25 5.21
CA ALA A 706 49.19 -35.82 3.82
C ALA A 706 48.14 -34.74 3.51
N ASP A 707 46.89 -34.95 3.93
CA ASP A 707 45.80 -33.98 3.71
C ASP A 707 46.08 -32.63 4.40
N LEU A 708 46.67 -32.63 5.60
CA LEU A 708 47.04 -31.39 6.32
C LEU A 708 48.15 -30.64 5.59
N VAL A 709 49.15 -31.35 5.07
CA VAL A 709 50.25 -30.77 4.27
C VAL A 709 49.69 -30.12 2.99
N ASP A 710 48.77 -30.79 2.31
CA ASP A 710 48.14 -30.28 1.09
C ASP A 710 47.29 -29.03 1.36
N ILE A 711 46.46 -29.04 2.42
CA ILE A 711 45.66 -27.86 2.81
C ILE A 711 46.56 -26.68 3.20
N LYS A 712 47.63 -26.93 3.96
CA LYS A 712 48.60 -25.90 4.34
C LYS A 712 49.23 -25.26 3.09
N ALA A 713 49.68 -26.08 2.14
CA ALA A 713 50.27 -25.60 0.89
C ALA A 713 49.27 -24.77 0.06
N LEU A 714 48.00 -25.17 0.02
CA LEU A 714 46.93 -24.42 -0.64
C LEU A 714 46.70 -23.05 0.00
N LEU A 715 46.68 -22.97 1.33
CA LEU A 715 46.53 -21.70 2.08
C LEU A 715 47.74 -20.76 1.86
N GLU A 716 48.96 -21.30 1.83
CA GLU A 716 50.19 -20.55 1.52
C GLU A 716 50.21 -20.04 0.07
N GLN A 717 49.71 -20.84 -0.88
CA GLN A 717 49.58 -20.44 -2.27
C GLN A 717 48.51 -19.35 -2.48
N GLN A 718 47.40 -19.43 -1.74
CA GLN A 718 46.33 -18.43 -1.81
C GLN A 718 46.74 -17.09 -1.19
N SER A 719 47.54 -17.11 -0.11
CA SER A 719 48.06 -15.90 0.54
C SER A 719 49.16 -15.16 -0.26
N SER A 720 49.77 -15.81 -1.26
CA SER A 720 50.90 -15.29 -2.04
C SER A 720 50.54 -14.72 -3.44
N ARG A 721 49.29 -14.84 -3.91
CA ARG A 721 48.85 -14.28 -5.22
C ARG A 721 48.68 -12.74 -5.18
N PRO A 722 49.15 -11.95 -6.16
CA PRO A 722 48.88 -10.50 -6.26
C PRO A 722 47.40 -10.20 -6.58
N PRO A 723 46.87 -8.98 -6.32
CA PRO A 723 45.49 -8.64 -6.67
C PRO A 723 45.33 -8.63 -8.18
N ARG A 724 44.31 -9.33 -8.72
CA ARG A 724 43.85 -9.06 -10.09
C ARG A 724 43.14 -7.71 -10.05
N GLY A 725 43.62 -6.77 -10.85
CA GLY A 725 43.09 -5.41 -10.92
C GLY A 725 41.58 -5.40 -11.17
N THR A 726 40.90 -4.44 -10.53
CA THR A 726 39.58 -3.98 -10.91
C THR A 726 39.58 -3.66 -12.40
N ASN A 727 38.95 -4.49 -13.22
CA ASN A 727 38.54 -4.08 -14.54
C ASN A 727 37.40 -3.07 -14.36
N SER A 728 37.72 -1.79 -14.53
CA SER A 728 36.73 -0.77 -14.84
C SER A 728 36.11 -1.09 -16.19
N ARG A 729 34.85 -1.52 -16.19
CA ARG A 729 33.90 -1.31 -17.28
C ARG A 729 32.53 -1.05 -16.69
#